data_AF-A0AAD2C0S5-F1
#
_entry.id   AF-A0AAD2C0S5-F1
#
_cell.length_a   1.000
_cell.length_b   1.000
_cell.length_c   1.000
_cell.angle_alpha   90.00
_cell.angle_beta   90.00
_cell.angle_gamma   90.00
#
_symmetry.space_group_name_H-M   'P 1'
#
loop_
_entity.id
_entity.type
_entity.pdbx_description
1 polymer ?
#
loop_
_entity_poly.entity_id
_entity_poly.type
_entity_poly.pdbx_seq_one_letter_code
_entity_poly.pdbx_strand_id
1 'polypeptide(L)'
;MTSNSRRGFLRSAAQLAAASAAMGAVPEGIRQALAIPAHNAHRTIEDVQHIVILMQENRSFDHYFGTLRGVRGYGDTRTVTLPSGKSVWHQPMAGGVGEVLPFRPSAPDLGLQFLQDLPHGWNDTHLAVNGGRYDGWVPHKGTTTMAYLTRQDIPFHYALADAFTICDAYHCATPTSTDPNRYYMWTGYVGNDNVGGGPVIDNAEAGYGWSTYPEVLEAAGISWKIYQDIGTGLDAAGSWGWTSDAYIGNYGDNSLLYFKQYQNAQPGSPLYDKARTGTNAAAGDGYFDILKRDVQNGTLPQVSWIAAPEAFSEHPNWPANYGAWYIDQVLQILTSNPEVWSKTAVFITYDENDGFFDHLVPPFASSGSNGLSTVDTTGEYFPGNSTYGAGSYGLGQRVPMLVVSPWSKGGFVCSETFDHTSIIRFIEQRFKRTHNVRSPNISKWRRAVCGDLTSAFNFATPNEVVPALPSTTAYVPKDKLRHASYVPLPPLVQAVPKQEAGVRPSRALPYELFVRGRQDEAAGKFQLEFVNTGDVGAAFLVYTAGSTDAPRTYTVEAGKRLSDKLAVNAGGAYDFTVHGPNGFLRRFVGKLTLSGLLRPHGRALEVKEGYDVANGNLQLRLINHGRAPTVFTIKSAYTGESVQREVRGGDDAAVYLDLRGQHAWYDLTVTASSDAGFERRLAGHVETGRVSASDPALSA
;
A
#
# COMPACT_ATOMS: atom_id res chain seq x y z
N MET A 1 43.12 29.24 -9.29
CA MET A 1 42.85 28.59 -10.59
C MET A 1 42.89 27.09 -10.39
N THR A 2 41.76 26.46 -10.10
CA THR A 2 41.63 25.00 -10.01
C THR A 2 41.26 24.46 -11.38
N SER A 3 42.09 23.58 -11.93
CA SER A 3 41.92 23.02 -13.26
C SER A 3 40.67 22.13 -13.32
N ASN A 4 39.61 22.61 -13.99
CA ASN A 4 38.54 21.74 -14.45
C ASN A 4 39.11 20.78 -15.49
N SER A 5 39.34 19.53 -15.11
CA SER A 5 39.86 18.53 -16.03
C SER A 5 38.89 18.32 -17.20
N ARG A 6 39.39 18.25 -18.44
CA ARG A 6 38.60 17.93 -19.64
C ARG A 6 37.72 16.67 -19.46
N ARG A 7 38.15 15.73 -18.61
CA ARG A 7 37.40 14.51 -18.28
C ARG A 7 36.17 14.78 -17.39
N GLY A 8 36.23 15.78 -16.50
CA GLY A 8 35.07 16.27 -15.73
C GLY A 8 34.07 16.98 -16.63
N PHE A 9 34.54 17.87 -17.50
CA PHE A 9 33.69 18.55 -18.48
C PHE A 9 33.02 17.58 -19.46
N LEU A 10 33.75 16.58 -19.99
CA LEU A 10 33.18 15.57 -20.90
C LEU A 10 32.20 14.62 -20.20
N ARG A 11 32.40 14.30 -18.91
CA ARG A 11 31.41 13.54 -18.12
C ARG A 11 30.15 14.37 -17.87
N SER A 12 30.30 15.62 -17.46
CA SER A 12 29.16 16.53 -17.27
C SER A 12 28.43 16.83 -18.58
N ALA A 13 29.16 17.00 -19.68
CA ALA A 13 28.59 17.22 -21.01
C ALA A 13 27.91 15.96 -21.56
N ALA A 14 28.46 14.75 -21.31
CA ALA A 14 27.80 13.49 -21.66
C ALA A 14 26.57 13.22 -20.79
N GLN A 15 26.61 13.57 -19.49
CA GLN A 15 25.46 13.52 -18.58
C GLN A 15 24.38 14.53 -18.99
N LEU A 16 24.76 15.75 -19.36
CA LEU A 16 23.85 16.78 -19.89
C LEU A 16 23.26 16.37 -21.25
N ALA A 17 24.07 15.82 -22.15
CA ALA A 17 23.62 15.33 -23.46
C ALA A 17 22.65 14.14 -23.32
N ALA A 18 22.95 13.18 -22.44
CA ALA A 18 22.07 12.06 -22.12
C ALA A 18 20.78 12.53 -21.41
N ALA A 19 20.86 13.50 -20.51
CA ALA A 19 19.70 14.12 -19.88
C ALA A 19 18.83 14.86 -20.91
N SER A 20 19.41 15.61 -21.85
CA SER A 20 18.66 16.29 -22.91
C SER A 20 18.01 15.34 -23.91
N ALA A 21 18.62 14.18 -24.21
CA ALA A 21 18.01 13.16 -25.06
C ALA A 21 16.91 12.36 -24.33
N ALA A 22 17.03 12.15 -23.02
CA ALA A 22 15.99 11.52 -22.19
C ALA A 22 14.78 12.45 -21.91
N MET A 23 14.99 13.77 -21.85
CA MET A 23 13.92 14.76 -21.61
C MET A 23 12.86 14.85 -22.73
N GLY A 24 13.17 14.41 -23.94
CA GLY A 24 12.22 14.39 -25.07
C GLY A 24 11.27 13.20 -25.06
N ALA A 25 11.49 12.22 -24.18
CA ALA A 25 10.68 11.02 -24.09
C ALA A 25 9.69 11.05 -22.92
N VAL A 26 10.06 11.72 -21.82
CA VAL A 26 9.22 11.82 -20.62
C VAL A 26 8.02 12.74 -20.89
N PRO A 27 6.79 12.35 -20.51
CA PRO A 27 5.59 13.17 -20.63
C PRO A 27 5.79 14.60 -20.08
N GLU A 28 5.17 15.59 -20.74
CA GLU A 28 5.36 17.01 -20.42
C GLU A 28 5.04 17.31 -18.95
N GLY A 29 3.91 16.84 -18.42
CA GLY A 29 3.50 17.12 -17.04
C GLY A 29 4.54 16.64 -16.03
N ILE A 30 5.10 15.44 -16.24
CA ILE A 30 6.16 14.88 -15.39
C ILE A 30 7.44 15.72 -15.48
N ARG A 31 7.85 16.10 -16.69
CA ARG A 31 9.06 16.92 -16.89
C ARG A 31 8.92 18.29 -16.22
N GLN A 32 7.79 18.97 -16.37
CA GLN A 32 7.54 20.26 -15.73
C GLN A 32 7.51 20.13 -14.20
N ALA A 33 6.83 19.11 -13.69
CA ALA A 33 6.73 18.83 -12.25
C ALA A 33 8.11 18.61 -11.61
N LEU A 34 9.02 17.93 -12.29
CA LEU A 34 10.40 17.71 -11.83
C LEU A 34 11.27 18.96 -11.90
N ALA A 35 11.02 19.85 -12.86
CA ALA A 35 11.84 21.05 -13.08
C ALA A 35 11.65 22.12 -12.00
N ILE A 36 10.45 22.23 -11.42
CA ILE A 36 10.13 23.29 -10.47
C ILE A 36 10.55 22.87 -9.05
N PRO A 37 11.37 23.65 -8.33
CA PRO A 37 11.81 23.32 -6.97
C PRO A 37 10.67 23.45 -5.95
N ALA A 38 10.83 22.75 -4.83
CA ALA A 38 9.91 22.85 -3.70
C ALA A 38 10.09 24.19 -2.97
N HIS A 39 8.98 24.80 -2.57
CA HIS A 39 8.98 25.78 -1.51
C HIS A 39 9.43 25.10 -0.21
N ASN A 40 10.45 25.63 0.46
CA ASN A 40 11.07 24.94 1.61
C ASN A 40 11.48 25.91 2.73
N ALA A 41 10.67 26.94 2.97
CA ALA A 41 10.95 27.99 3.94
C ALA A 41 10.97 27.43 5.38
N HIS A 42 10.04 26.54 5.71
CA HIS A 42 9.91 25.95 7.04
C HIS A 42 10.59 24.59 7.17
N ARG A 43 10.90 23.92 6.04
CA ARG A 43 11.48 22.57 5.98
C ARG A 43 10.62 21.52 6.66
N THR A 44 9.30 21.72 6.63
CA THR A 44 8.29 20.84 7.23
C THR A 44 7.04 20.82 6.35
N ILE A 45 6.05 19.99 6.71
CA ILE A 45 4.75 19.93 6.03
C ILE A 45 4.04 21.29 5.92
N GLU A 46 4.37 22.29 6.76
CA GLU A 46 3.80 23.64 6.69
C GLU A 46 4.09 24.36 5.36
N ASP A 47 5.10 23.92 4.61
CA ASP A 47 5.41 24.51 3.31
C ASP A 47 4.41 24.11 2.21
N VAL A 48 3.62 23.05 2.42
CA VAL A 48 2.51 22.68 1.53
C VAL A 48 1.41 23.74 1.66
N GLN A 49 0.86 24.25 0.57
CA GLN A 49 -0.31 25.15 0.61
C GLN A 49 -1.53 24.55 -0.09
N HIS A 50 -1.31 23.63 -1.02
CA HIS A 50 -2.36 22.95 -1.77
C HIS A 50 -2.18 21.44 -1.72
N ILE A 51 -3.27 20.74 -1.43
CA ILE A 51 -3.36 19.28 -1.45
C ILE A 51 -4.38 18.92 -2.52
N VAL A 52 -3.96 18.21 -3.55
CA VAL A 52 -4.81 17.77 -4.68
C VAL A 52 -4.93 16.26 -4.63
N ILE A 53 -6.16 15.75 -4.62
CA ILE A 53 -6.47 14.33 -4.57
C ILE A 53 -7.17 13.95 -5.88
N LEU A 54 -6.59 13.00 -6.60
CA LEU A 54 -7.15 12.39 -7.79
C LEU A 54 -7.24 10.88 -7.54
N MET A 55 -8.45 10.38 -7.37
CA MET A 55 -8.73 8.95 -7.20
C MET A 55 -9.30 8.41 -8.51
N GLN A 56 -8.59 7.43 -9.07
CA GLN A 56 -8.98 6.65 -10.24
C GLN A 56 -9.72 5.36 -9.80
N GLU A 57 -10.19 4.61 -10.79
CA GLU A 57 -10.91 3.34 -10.77
C GLU A 57 -10.06 2.23 -11.44
N ASN A 58 -10.51 0.99 -11.38
CA ASN A 58 -10.15 0.10 -10.27
C ASN A 58 -8.90 -0.74 -10.59
N ARG A 59 -7.82 -0.64 -9.80
CA ARG A 59 -6.53 -1.30 -10.10
C ARG A 59 -5.82 -1.77 -8.85
N SER A 60 -5.48 -3.08 -8.80
CA SER A 60 -4.60 -3.60 -7.77
C SER A 60 -3.16 -3.12 -7.97
N PHE A 61 -2.38 -3.05 -6.87
CA PHE A 61 -0.99 -2.67 -6.94
C PHE A 61 -0.17 -3.64 -7.80
N ASP A 62 -0.26 -4.95 -7.56
CA ASP A 62 0.48 -5.93 -8.35
C ASP A 62 0.09 -5.93 -9.84
N HIS A 63 -1.18 -5.66 -10.16
CA HIS A 63 -1.65 -5.56 -11.53
C HIS A 63 -0.93 -4.45 -12.31
N TYR A 64 -0.66 -3.29 -11.70
CA TYR A 64 0.09 -2.22 -12.36
C TYR A 64 1.61 -2.30 -12.13
N PHE A 65 2.01 -2.45 -10.88
CA PHE A 65 3.38 -2.21 -10.44
C PHE A 65 4.08 -3.44 -9.88
N GLY A 66 3.45 -4.63 -9.91
CA GLY A 66 4.07 -5.86 -9.41
C GLY A 66 5.40 -6.19 -10.10
N THR A 67 5.60 -5.73 -11.35
CA THR A 67 6.87 -5.91 -12.08
C THR A 67 7.86 -4.73 -11.93
N LEU A 68 7.47 -3.61 -11.32
CA LEU A 68 8.34 -2.43 -11.17
C LEU A 68 9.53 -2.75 -10.25
N ARG A 69 10.74 -2.30 -10.59
CA ARG A 69 11.93 -2.59 -9.76
C ARG A 69 11.83 -2.00 -8.34
N GLY A 70 12.25 -2.78 -7.35
CA GLY A 70 12.41 -2.31 -5.97
C GLY A 70 11.12 -1.94 -5.23
N VAL A 71 9.95 -2.36 -5.71
CA VAL A 71 8.70 -2.41 -4.91
C VAL A 71 8.45 -3.82 -4.44
N ARG A 72 7.66 -3.99 -3.38
CA ARG A 72 7.20 -5.30 -2.95
C ARG A 72 6.16 -5.85 -3.94
N GLY A 73 6.65 -6.53 -4.98
CA GLY A 73 5.86 -7.10 -6.08
C GLY A 73 6.19 -8.58 -6.31
N TYR A 74 6.31 -9.01 -7.57
CA TYR A 74 6.50 -10.42 -7.93
C TYR A 74 7.81 -11.04 -7.45
N GLY A 75 8.81 -10.23 -7.11
CA GLY A 75 10.06 -10.65 -6.49
C GLY A 75 10.00 -10.82 -4.97
N ASP A 76 8.83 -10.61 -4.33
CA ASP A 76 8.72 -10.82 -2.88
C ASP A 76 8.98 -12.29 -2.51
N THR A 77 9.98 -12.50 -1.67
CA THR A 77 10.40 -13.83 -1.16
C THR A 77 9.72 -14.20 0.16
N ARG A 78 8.85 -13.33 0.68
CA ARG A 78 8.18 -13.44 1.99
C ARG A 78 6.66 -13.47 1.85
N THR A 79 6.19 -14.07 0.75
CA THR A 79 4.78 -14.30 0.50
C THR A 79 4.18 -15.32 1.46
N VAL A 80 2.86 -15.24 1.66
CA VAL A 80 2.11 -16.25 2.41
C VAL A 80 2.23 -17.61 1.69
N THR A 81 2.40 -18.67 2.48
CA THR A 81 2.33 -20.05 1.99
C THR A 81 0.91 -20.57 2.18
N LEU A 82 0.28 -21.01 1.10
CA LEU A 82 -1.07 -21.57 1.10
C LEU A 82 -1.09 -22.95 1.76
N PRO A 83 -2.26 -23.48 2.16
CA PRO A 83 -2.39 -24.83 2.71
C PRO A 83 -1.81 -25.93 1.80
N SER A 84 -1.73 -25.68 0.49
CA SER A 84 -1.09 -26.56 -0.50
C SER A 84 0.43 -26.68 -0.32
N GLY A 85 1.06 -25.84 0.50
CA GLY A 85 2.51 -25.72 0.65
C GLY A 85 3.18 -24.84 -0.42
N LYS A 86 2.41 -24.32 -1.39
CA LYS A 86 2.91 -23.40 -2.42
C LYS A 86 2.73 -21.94 -1.97
N SER A 87 3.43 -21.02 -2.63
CA SER A 87 3.24 -19.59 -2.38
C SER A 87 1.86 -19.11 -2.85
N VAL A 88 1.44 -17.97 -2.33
CA VAL A 88 0.19 -17.29 -2.67
C VAL A 88 0.01 -17.03 -4.17
N TRP A 89 1.08 -17.06 -4.96
CA TRP A 89 1.02 -16.95 -6.42
C TRP A 89 0.27 -18.12 -7.09
N HIS A 90 0.21 -19.30 -6.45
CA HIS A 90 -0.43 -20.49 -6.99
C HIS A 90 -1.90 -20.55 -6.58
N GLN A 91 -2.73 -19.68 -7.16
CA GLN A 91 -4.15 -19.60 -6.80
C GLN A 91 -4.92 -20.81 -7.32
N PRO A 92 -5.67 -21.54 -6.47
CA PRO A 92 -6.35 -22.76 -6.89
C PRO A 92 -7.54 -22.45 -7.80
N MET A 93 -7.81 -23.33 -8.76
CA MET A 93 -9.04 -23.30 -9.54
C MET A 93 -10.23 -23.87 -8.74
N ALA A 94 -11.45 -23.50 -9.12
CA ALA A 94 -12.66 -24.08 -8.56
C ALA A 94 -12.65 -25.63 -8.67
N GLY A 95 -13.02 -26.31 -7.59
CA GLY A 95 -13.02 -27.78 -7.53
C GLY A 95 -11.63 -28.44 -7.40
N GLY A 96 -10.55 -27.67 -7.25
CA GLY A 96 -9.20 -28.21 -7.00
C GLY A 96 -8.52 -28.83 -8.22
N VAL A 97 -9.01 -28.54 -9.43
CA VAL A 97 -8.56 -29.17 -10.69
C VAL A 97 -7.32 -28.52 -11.31
N GLY A 98 -6.63 -27.63 -10.60
CA GLY A 98 -5.46 -26.93 -11.11
C GLY A 98 -5.18 -25.63 -10.35
N GLU A 99 -4.24 -24.85 -10.86
CA GLU A 99 -3.86 -23.55 -10.33
C GLU A 99 -3.59 -22.55 -11.44
N VAL A 100 -3.78 -21.27 -11.13
CA VAL A 100 -3.46 -20.14 -12.00
C VAL A 100 -2.45 -19.26 -11.28
N LEU A 101 -1.35 -18.97 -11.97
CA LEU A 101 -0.34 -18.01 -11.55
C LEU A 101 -0.59 -16.67 -12.24
N PRO A 102 -0.05 -15.56 -11.71
CA PRO A 102 -0.12 -14.28 -12.38
C PRO A 102 0.43 -14.36 -13.82
N PHE A 103 -0.26 -13.77 -14.78
CA PHE A 103 0.12 -13.81 -16.19
C PHE A 103 -0.08 -12.44 -16.86
N ARG A 104 0.81 -12.08 -17.78
CA ARG A 104 0.61 -10.91 -18.65
C ARG A 104 -0.23 -11.38 -19.84
N PRO A 105 -1.43 -10.82 -20.07
CA PRO A 105 -2.19 -11.08 -21.28
C PRO A 105 -1.34 -10.90 -22.55
N SER A 106 -1.54 -11.76 -23.55
CA SER A 106 -0.71 -11.78 -24.77
C SER A 106 -1.08 -10.71 -25.81
N ALA A 107 -2.07 -9.87 -25.52
CA ALA A 107 -2.53 -8.85 -26.45
C ALA A 107 -1.40 -7.86 -26.79
N PRO A 108 -1.30 -7.41 -28.06
CA PRO A 108 -0.48 -6.27 -28.40
C PRO A 108 -1.02 -5.01 -27.72
N ASP A 109 -0.12 -4.12 -27.30
CA ASP A 109 -0.44 -2.81 -26.72
C ASP A 109 -1.49 -2.90 -25.59
N LEU A 110 -1.22 -3.76 -24.59
CA LEU A 110 -2.20 -4.16 -23.58
C LEU A 110 -2.78 -2.99 -22.78
N GLY A 111 -2.01 -1.93 -22.54
CA GLY A 111 -2.51 -0.72 -21.86
C GLY A 111 -3.53 0.09 -22.68
N LEU A 112 -3.71 -0.23 -23.97
CA LEU A 112 -4.74 0.34 -24.85
C LEU A 112 -6.01 -0.53 -24.92
N GLN A 113 -6.06 -1.63 -24.17
CA GLN A 113 -7.15 -2.60 -24.22
C GLN A 113 -8.20 -2.33 -23.14
N PHE A 114 -9.43 -2.74 -23.43
CA PHE A 114 -10.58 -2.71 -22.53
C PHE A 114 -10.57 -4.04 -21.78
N LEU A 115 -10.05 -4.04 -20.55
CA LEU A 115 -10.06 -5.24 -19.71
C LEU A 115 -11.46 -5.47 -19.14
N GLN A 116 -11.75 -6.73 -18.82
CA GLN A 116 -13.02 -7.08 -18.21
C GLN A 116 -13.09 -6.50 -16.80
N ASP A 117 -14.23 -5.90 -16.48
CA ASP A 117 -14.70 -5.59 -15.13
C ASP A 117 -14.95 -6.89 -14.33
N LEU A 118 -14.29 -7.03 -13.20
CA LEU A 118 -14.28 -8.23 -12.37
C LEU A 118 -15.26 -8.09 -11.20
N PRO A 119 -15.70 -9.20 -10.57
CA PRO A 119 -16.46 -9.06 -9.33
C PRO A 119 -15.62 -8.34 -8.27
N HIS A 120 -16.14 -7.27 -7.67
CA HIS A 120 -15.52 -6.53 -6.56
C HIS A 120 -16.53 -6.14 -5.46
N GLY A 121 -17.63 -6.88 -5.34
CA GLY A 121 -18.59 -6.70 -4.25
C GLY A 121 -18.06 -7.21 -2.91
N TRP A 122 -18.75 -6.86 -1.82
CA TRP A 122 -18.40 -7.32 -0.47
C TRP A 122 -18.29 -8.85 -0.39
N ASN A 123 -19.33 -9.57 -0.84
CA ASN A 123 -19.40 -11.01 -0.68
C ASN A 123 -18.30 -11.74 -1.47
N ASP A 124 -18.14 -11.42 -2.75
CA ASP A 124 -17.15 -12.07 -3.61
C ASP A 124 -15.71 -11.70 -3.22
N THR A 125 -15.45 -10.47 -2.76
CA THR A 125 -14.12 -10.10 -2.24
C THR A 125 -13.82 -10.80 -0.91
N HIS A 126 -14.78 -10.89 0.01
CA HIS A 126 -14.58 -11.63 1.26
C HIS A 126 -14.40 -13.14 1.05
N LEU A 127 -15.08 -13.72 0.06
CA LEU A 127 -14.86 -15.10 -0.36
C LEU A 127 -13.47 -15.29 -1.00
N ALA A 128 -12.97 -14.32 -1.78
CA ALA A 128 -11.63 -14.37 -2.36
C ALA A 128 -10.52 -14.27 -1.30
N VAL A 129 -10.65 -13.32 -0.37
CA VAL A 129 -9.74 -13.13 0.78
C VAL A 129 -9.79 -14.32 1.72
N ASN A 130 -10.96 -14.95 1.85
CA ASN A 130 -11.20 -16.17 2.61
C ASN A 130 -10.69 -16.10 4.06
N GLY A 131 -11.00 -14.98 4.74
CA GLY A 131 -10.55 -14.71 6.11
C GLY A 131 -9.03 -14.52 6.27
N GLY A 132 -8.29 -14.27 5.17
CA GLY A 132 -6.84 -14.14 5.17
C GLY A 132 -6.09 -15.43 4.80
N ARG A 133 -6.79 -16.54 4.52
CA ARG A 133 -6.19 -17.73 3.88
C ARG A 133 -5.73 -17.41 2.45
N TYR A 134 -6.46 -16.51 1.80
CA TYR A 134 -6.04 -15.86 0.57
C TYR A 134 -5.85 -16.80 -0.62
N ASP A 135 -6.71 -17.83 -0.67
CA ASP A 135 -6.74 -18.92 -1.64
C ASP A 135 -8.07 -18.97 -2.44
N GLY A 136 -8.88 -17.92 -2.38
CA GLY A 136 -10.21 -17.87 -3.00
C GLY A 136 -10.30 -17.02 -4.28
N TRP A 137 -9.20 -16.50 -4.81
CA TRP A 137 -9.24 -15.49 -5.86
C TRP A 137 -9.85 -16.00 -7.17
N VAL A 138 -9.25 -17.01 -7.79
CA VAL A 138 -9.74 -17.55 -9.08
C VAL A 138 -11.17 -18.13 -8.97
N PRO A 139 -11.55 -18.88 -7.91
CA PRO A 139 -12.91 -19.41 -7.77
C PRO A 139 -14.00 -18.33 -7.69
N HIS A 140 -13.68 -17.15 -7.17
CA HIS A 140 -14.67 -16.09 -6.91
C HIS A 140 -14.57 -14.89 -7.84
N LYS A 141 -13.45 -14.75 -8.57
CA LYS A 141 -13.17 -13.61 -9.46
C LYS A 141 -12.90 -14.02 -10.91
N GLY A 142 -12.80 -15.33 -11.18
CA GLY A 142 -12.39 -15.85 -12.50
C GLY A 142 -10.88 -15.73 -12.73
N THR A 143 -10.40 -16.18 -13.89
CA THR A 143 -8.95 -16.23 -14.17
C THR A 143 -8.33 -14.86 -14.42
N THR A 144 -9.11 -13.90 -14.94
CA THR A 144 -8.65 -12.55 -15.26
C THR A 144 -8.14 -11.79 -14.03
N THR A 145 -8.55 -12.16 -12.82
CA THR A 145 -7.98 -11.64 -11.56
C THR A 145 -6.45 -11.72 -11.53
N MET A 146 -5.87 -12.75 -12.16
CA MET A 146 -4.42 -12.98 -12.16
C MET A 146 -3.68 -12.20 -13.28
N ALA A 147 -4.36 -11.33 -14.02
CA ALA A 147 -3.73 -10.53 -15.07
C ALA A 147 -2.87 -9.39 -14.49
N TYR A 148 -1.76 -9.05 -15.15
CA TYR A 148 -0.95 -7.87 -14.84
C TYR A 148 -0.42 -7.15 -16.08
N LEU A 149 0.01 -5.90 -15.87
CA LEU A 149 0.61 -5.01 -16.84
C LEU A 149 2.09 -4.79 -16.55
N THR A 150 2.85 -4.45 -17.58
CA THR A 150 4.28 -4.10 -17.45
C THR A 150 4.52 -2.64 -17.79
N ARG A 151 5.77 -2.19 -17.63
CA ARG A 151 6.23 -0.88 -18.09
C ARG A 151 5.88 -0.59 -19.56
N GLN A 152 5.92 -1.61 -20.42
CA GLN A 152 5.56 -1.47 -21.83
C GLN A 152 4.08 -1.12 -22.03
N ASP A 153 3.22 -1.60 -21.12
CA ASP A 153 1.78 -1.44 -21.20
C ASP A 153 1.32 -0.08 -20.64
N ILE A 154 1.90 0.34 -19.51
CA ILE A 154 1.57 1.60 -18.82
C ILE A 154 2.80 2.47 -18.54
N PRO A 155 3.48 2.95 -19.61
CA PRO A 155 4.76 3.66 -19.49
C PRO A 155 4.67 4.98 -18.72
N PHE A 156 3.51 5.66 -18.79
CA PHE A 156 3.26 6.91 -18.06
C PHE A 156 3.29 6.69 -16.54
N HIS A 157 2.55 5.69 -16.05
CA HIS A 157 2.48 5.34 -14.62
C HIS A 157 3.84 4.91 -14.08
N TYR A 158 4.61 4.13 -14.85
CA TYR A 158 5.98 3.75 -14.47
C TYR A 158 6.92 4.95 -14.46
N ALA A 159 6.75 5.91 -15.38
CA ALA A 159 7.53 7.14 -15.39
C ALA A 159 7.21 8.03 -14.17
N LEU A 160 5.94 8.10 -13.74
CA LEU A 160 5.58 8.76 -12.48
C LEU A 160 6.24 8.10 -11.28
N ALA A 161 6.20 6.77 -11.19
CA ALA A 161 6.81 6.02 -10.10
C ALA A 161 8.35 6.12 -10.09
N ASP A 162 8.98 6.31 -11.26
CA ASP A 162 10.43 6.55 -11.37
C ASP A 162 10.82 8.00 -11.04
N ALA A 163 9.90 8.94 -11.21
CA ALA A 163 10.12 10.35 -10.95
C ALA A 163 9.86 10.72 -9.47
N PHE A 164 8.81 10.15 -8.88
CA PHE A 164 8.27 10.53 -7.57
C PHE A 164 8.17 9.34 -6.61
N THR A 165 7.57 9.54 -5.44
CA THR A 165 7.45 8.47 -4.45
C THR A 165 6.21 7.62 -4.76
N ILE A 166 6.38 6.30 -4.80
CA ILE A 166 5.29 5.32 -4.86
C ILE A 166 5.17 4.63 -3.49
N CYS A 167 3.94 4.45 -3.01
CA CYS A 167 3.67 3.69 -1.79
C CYS A 167 3.28 2.26 -2.15
N ASP A 168 4.05 1.26 -1.72
CA ASP A 168 3.82 -0.17 -2.04
C ASP A 168 3.16 -0.95 -0.90
N ALA A 169 2.70 -0.23 0.13
CA ALA A 169 1.88 -0.72 1.24
C ALA A 169 0.65 0.18 1.47
N TYR A 170 0.11 0.76 0.39
CA TYR A 170 -1.15 1.51 0.40
C TYR A 170 -2.31 0.59 -0.01
N HIS A 171 -3.31 0.49 0.86
CA HIS A 171 -4.46 -0.40 0.73
C HIS A 171 -5.72 0.38 0.39
N CYS A 172 -6.63 -0.22 -0.39
CA CYS A 172 -8.01 0.23 -0.36
C CYS A 172 -8.56 0.07 1.07
N ALA A 173 -9.42 0.99 1.49
CA ALA A 173 -9.81 1.07 2.89
C ALA A 173 -10.69 -0.12 3.31
N THR A 174 -11.48 -0.66 2.39
CA THR A 174 -12.38 -1.78 2.63
C THR A 174 -12.42 -2.75 1.45
N PRO A 175 -12.44 -4.08 1.66
CA PRO A 175 -12.45 -5.09 0.61
C PRO A 175 -13.84 -5.21 -0.05
N THR A 176 -14.25 -4.16 -0.76
CA THR A 176 -15.54 -4.06 -1.45
C THR A 176 -15.50 -2.96 -2.52
N SER A 177 -16.66 -2.64 -3.09
CA SER A 177 -16.86 -1.76 -4.23
C SER A 177 -16.41 -0.31 -4.02
N THR A 178 -16.50 0.46 -5.09
CA THR A 178 -16.09 1.86 -5.24
C THR A 178 -16.57 2.80 -4.14
N ASP A 179 -17.87 2.93 -3.94
CA ASP A 179 -18.44 3.96 -3.07
C ASP A 179 -18.00 3.84 -1.62
N PRO A 180 -18.01 2.64 -0.98
CA PRO A 180 -17.44 2.44 0.34
C PRO A 180 -15.99 2.95 0.47
N ASN A 181 -15.15 2.70 -0.54
CA ASN A 181 -13.76 3.17 -0.52
C ASN A 181 -13.66 4.69 -0.68
N ARG A 182 -14.49 5.30 -1.54
CA ARG A 182 -14.62 6.76 -1.65
C ARG A 182 -15.16 7.39 -0.36
N TYR A 183 -16.11 6.75 0.35
CA TYR A 183 -16.57 7.20 1.66
C TYR A 183 -15.44 7.21 2.70
N TYR A 184 -14.49 6.27 2.67
CA TYR A 184 -13.31 6.33 3.53
C TYR A 184 -12.39 7.52 3.18
N MET A 185 -12.19 7.84 1.90
CA MET A 185 -11.44 9.04 1.49
C MET A 185 -12.12 10.33 1.97
N TRP A 186 -13.45 10.39 1.88
CA TRP A 186 -14.23 11.58 2.19
C TRP A 186 -14.61 11.75 3.65
N THR A 187 -14.76 10.66 4.38
CA THR A 187 -15.37 10.68 5.71
C THR A 187 -14.58 9.86 6.72
N GLY A 188 -13.71 8.95 6.29
CA GLY A 188 -12.88 8.12 7.17
C GLY A 188 -13.56 6.83 7.67
N TYR A 189 -14.81 6.58 7.27
CA TYR A 189 -15.56 5.35 7.56
C TYR A 189 -16.80 5.20 6.66
N VAL A 190 -17.62 4.17 6.88
CA VAL A 190 -18.84 3.89 6.10
C VAL A 190 -20.12 3.82 6.96
N GLY A 191 -20.13 4.48 8.12
CA GLY A 191 -21.23 4.33 9.09
C GLY A 191 -21.15 3.03 9.89
N ASN A 192 -19.93 2.61 10.27
CA ASN A 192 -19.61 1.32 10.91
C ASN A 192 -20.34 1.08 12.25
N ASP A 193 -20.90 2.13 12.84
CA ASP A 193 -21.69 2.12 14.08
C ASP A 193 -23.20 1.94 13.85
N ASN A 194 -23.64 1.77 12.60
CA ASN A 194 -25.04 1.73 12.16
C ASN A 194 -25.81 3.04 12.37
N VAL A 195 -25.11 4.17 12.53
CA VAL A 195 -25.73 5.50 12.66
C VAL A 195 -25.71 6.21 11.30
N GLY A 196 -26.71 7.07 11.06
CA GLY A 196 -26.73 7.90 9.86
C GLY A 196 -27.03 7.16 8.55
N GLY A 197 -27.52 5.92 8.61
CA GLY A 197 -27.90 5.11 7.44
C GLY A 197 -26.83 4.11 6.99
N GLY A 198 -25.75 3.94 7.74
CA GLY A 198 -24.76 2.88 7.50
C GLY A 198 -25.05 1.58 8.26
N PRO A 199 -24.15 0.59 8.19
CA PRO A 199 -22.94 0.59 7.36
C PRO A 199 -23.27 0.44 5.87
N VAL A 200 -22.53 1.15 5.03
CA VAL A 200 -22.64 1.05 3.56
C VAL A 200 -21.45 0.28 3.03
N ILE A 201 -21.70 -0.89 2.47
CA ILE A 201 -20.69 -1.87 2.04
C ILE A 201 -20.92 -2.32 0.59
N ASP A 202 -21.64 -1.50 -0.16
CA ASP A 202 -21.99 -1.64 -1.57
C ASP A 202 -22.10 -0.24 -2.20
N ASN A 203 -22.32 -0.17 -3.52
CA ASN A 203 -22.56 1.07 -4.26
C ASN A 203 -24.01 1.57 -4.09
N ALA A 204 -24.59 1.45 -2.89
CA ALA A 204 -25.87 2.06 -2.61
C ALA A 204 -25.75 3.58 -2.56
N GLU A 205 -26.81 4.28 -2.98
CA GLU A 205 -26.92 5.74 -3.00
C GLU A 205 -28.12 6.20 -2.15
N ALA A 206 -28.24 5.66 -0.93
CA ALA A 206 -29.48 5.69 -0.15
C ALA A 206 -29.72 6.97 0.66
N GLY A 207 -28.78 7.92 0.67
CA GLY A 207 -28.89 9.14 1.47
C GLY A 207 -28.33 9.00 2.88
N TYR A 208 -27.15 9.56 3.14
CA TYR A 208 -26.40 9.34 4.39
C TYR A 208 -26.37 10.57 5.31
N GLY A 209 -26.24 10.36 6.62
CA GLY A 209 -26.38 11.40 7.64
C GLY A 209 -25.19 11.58 8.58
N TRP A 210 -24.07 10.91 8.35
CA TRP A 210 -22.85 11.13 9.13
C TRP A 210 -22.00 12.27 8.57
N SER A 211 -21.11 12.82 9.39
CA SER A 211 -20.27 13.96 9.00
C SER A 211 -19.21 13.57 7.99
N THR A 212 -18.98 14.45 7.03
CA THR A 212 -17.93 14.35 6.01
C THR A 212 -16.73 15.22 6.37
N TYR A 213 -15.55 14.91 5.83
CA TYR A 213 -14.34 15.68 6.11
C TYR A 213 -14.38 17.11 5.51
N PRO A 214 -14.97 17.36 4.32
CA PRO A 214 -15.14 18.74 3.85
C PRO A 214 -15.99 19.61 4.78
N GLU A 215 -16.96 19.05 5.52
CA GLU A 215 -17.68 19.81 6.57
C GLU A 215 -16.72 20.23 7.71
N VAL A 216 -15.77 19.37 8.08
CA VAL A 216 -14.73 19.70 9.07
C VAL A 216 -13.81 20.80 8.55
N LEU A 217 -13.42 20.75 7.27
CA LEU A 217 -12.60 21.79 6.64
C LEU A 217 -13.34 23.12 6.54
N GLU A 218 -14.62 23.09 6.14
CA GLU A 218 -15.47 24.27 6.05
C GLU A 218 -15.61 24.96 7.42
N ALA A 219 -15.90 24.18 8.46
CA ALA A 219 -16.03 24.71 9.82
C ALA A 219 -14.72 25.31 10.35
N ALA A 220 -13.57 24.82 9.89
CA ALA A 220 -12.25 25.35 10.21
C ALA A 220 -11.83 26.55 9.34
N GLY A 221 -12.61 26.93 8.32
CA GLY A 221 -12.24 28.00 7.39
C GLY A 221 -11.13 27.63 6.41
N ILE A 222 -10.89 26.33 6.21
CA ILE A 222 -9.92 25.82 5.22
C ILE A 222 -10.61 25.73 3.87
N SER A 223 -10.04 26.37 2.86
CA SER A 223 -10.66 26.41 1.54
C SER A 223 -10.61 25.05 0.85
N TRP A 224 -11.74 24.63 0.29
CA TRP A 224 -11.84 23.37 -0.44
C TRP A 224 -12.78 23.46 -1.65
N LYS A 225 -12.63 22.53 -2.59
CA LYS A 225 -13.46 22.43 -3.81
C LYS A 225 -13.32 21.05 -4.46
N ILE A 226 -14.35 20.64 -5.21
CA ILE A 226 -14.31 19.48 -6.11
C ILE A 226 -14.28 19.98 -7.55
N TYR A 227 -13.40 19.42 -8.37
CA TYR A 227 -13.33 19.66 -9.81
C TYR A 227 -13.83 18.42 -10.55
N GLN A 228 -14.87 18.58 -11.37
CA GLN A 228 -15.51 17.48 -12.11
C GLN A 228 -16.26 18.03 -13.34
N ASP A 229 -16.77 17.16 -14.20
CA ASP A 229 -17.81 17.54 -15.17
C ASP A 229 -19.20 17.32 -14.59
N ILE A 230 -20.17 18.19 -14.92
CA ILE A 230 -21.52 18.11 -14.34
C ILE A 230 -22.39 17.00 -14.95
N GLY A 231 -22.00 16.45 -16.11
CA GLY A 231 -22.80 15.48 -16.85
C GLY A 231 -24.17 16.04 -17.23
N THR A 232 -25.23 15.39 -16.78
CA THR A 232 -26.62 15.85 -16.97
C THR A 232 -27.12 16.74 -15.82
N GLY A 233 -26.33 16.89 -14.76
CA GLY A 233 -26.63 17.72 -13.59
C GLY A 233 -26.16 17.09 -12.28
N LEU A 234 -25.58 17.87 -11.39
CA LEU A 234 -25.13 17.42 -10.06
C LEU A 234 -26.28 17.43 -9.03
N ASP A 235 -27.48 17.07 -9.46
CA ASP A 235 -28.69 17.00 -8.66
C ASP A 235 -29.41 15.65 -8.87
N ALA A 236 -30.47 15.41 -8.10
CA ALA A 236 -31.19 14.14 -8.16
C ALA A 236 -31.82 13.85 -9.54
N ALA A 237 -32.15 14.88 -10.33
CA ALA A 237 -32.72 14.69 -11.66
C ALA A 237 -31.64 14.35 -12.70
N GLY A 238 -30.42 14.86 -12.52
CA GLY A 238 -29.22 14.51 -13.28
C GLY A 238 -28.44 13.34 -12.70
N SER A 239 -29.05 12.52 -11.83
CA SER A 239 -28.39 11.37 -11.17
C SER A 239 -27.04 11.73 -10.54
N TRP A 240 -26.95 12.92 -9.93
CA TRP A 240 -25.75 13.43 -9.26
C TRP A 240 -24.49 13.49 -10.14
N GLY A 241 -24.66 13.64 -11.46
CA GLY A 241 -23.57 13.69 -12.43
C GLY A 241 -23.26 12.34 -13.08
N TRP A 242 -23.96 11.27 -12.69
CA TRP A 242 -23.87 9.98 -13.36
C TRP A 242 -24.66 9.99 -14.68
N THR A 243 -24.08 9.42 -15.73
CA THR A 243 -24.69 9.35 -17.07
C THR A 243 -24.20 8.12 -17.83
N SER A 244 -24.93 7.71 -18.87
CA SER A 244 -24.51 6.64 -19.77
C SER A 244 -23.46 7.08 -20.81
N ASP A 245 -23.21 8.39 -20.94
CA ASP A 245 -22.13 8.90 -21.77
C ASP A 245 -20.84 8.98 -20.95
N ALA A 246 -19.95 8.03 -21.19
CA ALA A 246 -18.69 7.87 -20.47
C ALA A 246 -17.73 9.08 -20.55
N TYR A 247 -17.97 10.02 -21.46
CA TYR A 247 -17.10 11.20 -21.62
C TYR A 247 -17.53 12.41 -20.79
N ILE A 248 -18.73 12.41 -20.20
CA ILE A 248 -19.22 13.53 -19.37
C ILE A 248 -19.61 13.03 -17.98
N GLY A 249 -19.80 13.98 -17.05
CA GLY A 249 -20.15 13.65 -15.67
C GLY A 249 -18.96 13.24 -14.80
N ASN A 250 -19.28 12.60 -13.69
CA ASN A 250 -18.32 12.19 -12.67
C ASN A 250 -18.36 10.69 -12.38
N TYR A 251 -19.14 9.90 -13.13
CA TYR A 251 -19.28 8.45 -12.94
C TYR A 251 -19.77 8.01 -11.54
N GLY A 252 -20.35 8.90 -10.73
CA GLY A 252 -20.72 8.61 -9.33
C GLY A 252 -19.56 8.80 -8.35
N ASP A 253 -18.37 9.14 -8.83
CA ASP A 253 -17.12 9.25 -8.06
C ASP A 253 -17.11 10.39 -7.02
N ASN A 254 -18.09 11.29 -7.11
CA ASN A 254 -18.37 12.32 -6.11
C ASN A 254 -19.48 11.88 -5.16
N SER A 255 -19.22 10.83 -4.39
CA SER A 255 -20.19 10.22 -3.47
C SER A 255 -20.61 11.13 -2.30
N LEU A 256 -20.02 12.33 -2.14
CA LEU A 256 -20.53 13.37 -1.22
C LEU A 256 -21.95 13.81 -1.58
N LEU A 257 -22.33 13.77 -2.86
CA LEU A 257 -23.66 14.14 -3.31
C LEU A 257 -24.76 13.19 -2.81
N TYR A 258 -24.39 12.03 -2.27
CA TYR A 258 -25.29 11.07 -1.63
C TYR A 258 -25.53 11.38 -0.15
N PHE A 259 -24.87 12.39 0.43
CA PHE A 259 -25.08 12.79 1.83
C PHE A 259 -26.19 13.82 1.94
N LYS A 260 -27.09 13.63 2.91
CA LYS A 260 -28.26 14.49 3.15
C LYS A 260 -27.87 15.95 3.33
N GLN A 261 -26.71 16.24 3.92
CA GLN A 261 -26.19 17.59 4.08
C GLN A 261 -25.95 18.29 2.74
N TYR A 262 -25.49 17.55 1.73
CA TYR A 262 -25.22 18.05 0.38
C TYR A 262 -26.47 18.03 -0.49
N GLN A 263 -27.35 17.05 -0.32
CA GLN A 263 -28.65 16.96 -1.00
C GLN A 263 -29.57 18.11 -0.59
N ASN A 264 -29.56 18.48 0.69
CA ASN A 264 -30.41 19.54 1.25
C ASN A 264 -29.75 20.94 1.23
N ALA A 265 -28.46 21.03 0.91
CA ALA A 265 -27.75 22.29 0.79
C ALA A 265 -28.41 23.18 -0.27
N GLN A 266 -28.54 24.47 0.01
CA GLN A 266 -29.16 25.44 -0.91
C GLN A 266 -28.08 26.13 -1.76
N PRO A 267 -28.39 26.54 -3.00
CA PRO A 267 -27.49 27.37 -3.81
C PRO A 267 -26.98 28.59 -3.03
N GLY A 268 -25.68 28.88 -3.14
CA GLY A 268 -25.01 29.94 -2.39
C GLY A 268 -24.48 29.50 -1.01
N SER A 269 -24.80 28.29 -0.55
CA SER A 269 -24.13 27.70 0.62
C SER A 269 -22.81 27.05 0.21
N PRO A 270 -21.77 27.08 1.06
CA PRO A 270 -20.47 26.49 0.71
C PRO A 270 -20.54 25.01 0.36
N LEU A 271 -21.35 24.22 1.08
CA LEU A 271 -21.52 22.79 0.79
C LEU A 271 -22.14 22.55 -0.60
N TYR A 272 -23.11 23.39 -1.00
CA TYR A 272 -23.72 23.29 -2.33
C TYR A 272 -22.71 23.67 -3.41
N ASP A 273 -22.13 24.87 -3.32
CA ASP A 273 -21.34 25.46 -4.40
C ASP A 273 -20.01 24.72 -4.60
N LYS A 274 -19.33 24.34 -3.50
CA LYS A 274 -18.00 23.72 -3.56
C LYS A 274 -18.04 22.23 -3.95
N ALA A 275 -19.12 21.52 -3.61
CA ALA A 275 -19.31 20.13 -4.02
C ALA A 275 -19.87 19.98 -5.43
N ARG A 276 -20.52 21.03 -5.96
CA ARG A 276 -21.12 21.09 -7.31
C ARG A 276 -20.38 22.00 -8.27
N THR A 277 -19.10 22.27 -8.01
CA THR A 277 -18.28 22.96 -8.98
C THR A 277 -17.96 21.98 -10.12
N GLY A 278 -18.38 22.31 -11.34
CA GLY A 278 -18.06 21.49 -12.50
C GLY A 278 -18.18 22.21 -13.83
N THR A 279 -17.50 21.67 -14.84
CA THR A 279 -17.58 22.09 -16.24
C THR A 279 -18.79 21.48 -16.92
N ASN A 280 -19.21 22.02 -18.06
CA ASN A 280 -20.26 21.42 -18.89
C ASN A 280 -19.71 21.06 -20.28
N ALA A 281 -19.01 19.93 -20.36
CA ALA A 281 -18.43 19.43 -21.61
C ALA A 281 -19.50 19.18 -22.69
N ALA A 282 -20.71 18.76 -22.30
CA ALA A 282 -21.84 18.61 -23.22
C ALA A 282 -22.28 19.95 -23.86
N ALA A 283 -22.05 21.08 -23.18
CA ALA A 283 -22.29 22.43 -23.68
C ALA A 283 -21.04 23.08 -24.34
N GLY A 284 -19.91 22.37 -24.40
CA GLY A 284 -18.68 22.79 -25.08
C GLY A 284 -17.58 23.35 -24.17
N ASP A 285 -17.73 23.29 -22.84
CA ASP A 285 -16.63 23.63 -21.93
C ASP A 285 -15.49 22.59 -22.02
N GLY A 286 -14.26 22.98 -21.72
CA GLY A 286 -13.17 22.03 -21.48
C GLY A 286 -13.24 21.45 -20.07
N TYR A 287 -12.94 20.16 -19.90
CA TYR A 287 -13.00 19.43 -18.61
C TYR A 287 -12.25 20.08 -17.44
N PHE A 288 -11.25 20.92 -17.74
CA PHE A 288 -10.36 21.49 -16.73
C PHE A 288 -10.43 23.01 -16.64
N ASP A 289 -11.38 23.66 -17.31
CA ASP A 289 -11.40 25.12 -17.44
C ASP A 289 -11.45 25.83 -16.08
N ILE A 290 -12.18 25.27 -15.11
CA ILE A 290 -12.27 25.82 -13.75
C ILE A 290 -10.95 25.63 -13.00
N LEU A 291 -10.34 24.43 -13.04
CA LEU A 291 -9.04 24.16 -12.41
C LEU A 291 -7.95 25.07 -12.98
N LYS A 292 -7.91 25.19 -14.31
CA LYS A 292 -6.97 26.04 -15.03
C LYS A 292 -7.10 27.50 -14.61
N ARG A 293 -8.33 28.02 -14.53
CA ARG A 293 -8.59 29.39 -14.05
C ARG A 293 -8.10 29.60 -12.62
N ASP A 294 -8.39 28.67 -11.71
CA ASP A 294 -7.99 28.82 -10.31
C ASP A 294 -6.47 28.76 -10.13
N VAL A 295 -5.77 27.90 -10.87
CA VAL A 295 -4.30 27.82 -10.83
C VAL A 295 -3.66 29.08 -11.45
N GLN A 296 -4.17 29.55 -12.59
CA GLN A 296 -3.66 30.75 -13.25
C GLN A 296 -3.84 32.02 -12.39
N ASN A 297 -4.93 32.09 -11.63
CA ASN A 297 -5.22 33.22 -10.77
C ASN A 297 -4.57 33.12 -9.37
N GLY A 298 -3.88 32.03 -9.06
CA GLY A 298 -3.31 31.80 -7.72
C GLY A 298 -4.38 31.61 -6.64
N THR A 299 -5.55 31.10 -7.02
CA THR A 299 -6.71 30.89 -6.13
C THR A 299 -7.09 29.42 -5.98
N LEU A 300 -6.14 28.49 -6.27
CA LEU A 300 -6.33 27.07 -6.00
C LEU A 300 -6.66 26.87 -4.50
N PRO A 301 -7.71 26.10 -4.14
CA PRO A 301 -8.03 25.83 -2.75
C PRO A 301 -6.91 25.11 -2.00
N GLN A 302 -6.96 25.15 -0.66
CA GLN A 302 -6.02 24.44 0.19
C GLN A 302 -6.19 22.92 0.06
N VAL A 303 -7.43 22.44 -0.15
CA VAL A 303 -7.72 21.03 -0.43
C VAL A 303 -8.63 20.91 -1.66
N SER A 304 -8.18 20.17 -2.67
CA SER A 304 -8.90 20.00 -3.93
C SER A 304 -9.07 18.52 -4.24
N TRP A 305 -10.27 18.12 -4.64
CA TRP A 305 -10.51 16.78 -5.19
C TRP A 305 -10.88 16.85 -6.65
N ILE A 306 -10.50 15.84 -7.41
CA ILE A 306 -10.77 15.73 -8.83
C ILE A 306 -11.54 14.43 -9.06
N ALA A 307 -12.69 14.53 -9.71
CA ALA A 307 -13.49 13.39 -10.16
C ALA A 307 -13.59 13.41 -11.69
N ALA A 308 -13.18 12.32 -12.32
CA ALA A 308 -13.13 12.22 -13.77
C ALA A 308 -14.42 11.59 -14.34
N PRO A 309 -14.79 11.89 -15.60
CA PRO A 309 -15.74 11.04 -16.32
C PRO A 309 -15.23 9.60 -16.45
N GLU A 310 -16.14 8.64 -16.61
CA GLU A 310 -15.83 7.19 -16.68
C GLU A 310 -14.68 6.86 -17.64
N ALA A 311 -14.70 7.43 -18.84
CA ALA A 311 -13.70 7.14 -19.87
C ALA A 311 -12.27 7.49 -19.42
N PHE A 312 -12.12 8.37 -18.43
CA PHE A 312 -10.86 8.86 -17.90
C PHE A 312 -10.56 8.39 -16.48
N SER A 313 -11.48 7.63 -15.86
CA SER A 313 -11.32 7.12 -14.49
C SER A 313 -10.35 5.94 -14.40
N GLU A 314 -9.99 5.31 -15.52
CA GLU A 314 -9.29 4.02 -15.58
C GLU A 314 -10.09 2.83 -15.04
N HIS A 315 -11.41 2.92 -14.89
CA HIS A 315 -12.24 1.72 -14.70
C HIS A 315 -11.84 0.65 -15.76
N PRO A 316 -11.68 -0.64 -15.40
CA PRO A 316 -11.08 -1.70 -16.25
C PRO A 316 -11.66 -1.82 -17.65
N ASN A 317 -12.95 -1.55 -17.79
CA ASN A 317 -13.63 -1.46 -19.08
C ASN A 317 -13.17 -0.24 -19.92
N TRP A 318 -12.12 0.50 -19.53
CA TRP A 318 -11.47 1.56 -20.28
C TRP A 318 -9.94 1.41 -20.28
N PRO A 319 -9.28 1.76 -21.40
CA PRO A 319 -7.83 1.73 -21.50
C PRO A 319 -7.13 2.66 -20.50
N ALA A 320 -6.06 2.15 -19.88
CA ALA A 320 -5.26 2.89 -18.90
C ALA A 320 -4.66 4.19 -19.44
N ASN A 321 -4.46 4.30 -20.76
CA ASN A 321 -3.89 5.51 -21.36
C ASN A 321 -4.84 6.73 -21.32
N TYR A 322 -6.15 6.52 -21.13
CA TYR A 322 -7.11 7.63 -21.02
C TYR A 322 -6.97 8.33 -19.66
N GLY A 323 -6.88 7.57 -18.57
CA GLY A 323 -6.57 8.14 -17.27
C GLY A 323 -5.15 8.69 -17.18
N ALA A 324 -4.18 8.05 -17.85
CA ALA A 324 -2.84 8.62 -17.99
C ALA A 324 -2.87 10.03 -18.64
N TRP A 325 -3.67 10.22 -19.69
CA TRP A 325 -3.87 11.53 -20.31
C TRP A 325 -4.51 12.52 -19.33
N TYR A 326 -5.55 12.12 -18.62
CA TYR A 326 -6.26 12.97 -17.67
C TYR A 326 -5.34 13.42 -16.51
N ILE A 327 -4.55 12.49 -15.95
CA ILE A 327 -3.52 12.78 -14.95
C ILE A 327 -2.48 13.76 -15.52
N ASP A 328 -1.97 13.53 -16.73
CA ASP A 328 -0.99 14.42 -17.35
C ASP A 328 -1.55 15.83 -17.57
N GLN A 329 -2.82 15.98 -17.94
CA GLN A 329 -3.48 17.29 -18.06
C GLN A 329 -3.55 18.01 -16.70
N VAL A 330 -3.95 17.30 -15.63
CA VAL A 330 -3.96 17.86 -14.27
C VAL A 330 -2.56 18.33 -13.86
N LEU A 331 -1.54 17.51 -14.10
CA LEU A 331 -0.16 17.88 -13.79
C LEU A 331 0.29 19.11 -14.58
N GLN A 332 0.08 19.13 -15.90
CA GLN A 332 0.42 20.28 -16.76
C GLN A 332 -0.27 21.57 -16.31
N ILE A 333 -1.53 21.48 -15.87
CA ILE A 333 -2.26 22.65 -15.35
C ILE A 333 -1.64 23.14 -14.06
N LEU A 334 -1.40 22.26 -13.08
CA LEU A 334 -0.79 22.63 -11.81
C LEU A 334 0.61 23.22 -12.01
N THR A 335 1.42 22.67 -12.91
CA THR A 335 2.79 23.14 -13.20
C THR A 335 2.83 24.39 -14.07
N SER A 336 1.73 24.77 -14.72
CA SER A 336 1.65 26.00 -15.52
C SER A 336 1.83 27.28 -14.68
N ASN A 337 1.61 27.19 -13.37
CA ASN A 337 1.96 28.23 -12.41
C ASN A 337 3.01 27.68 -11.42
N PRO A 338 4.31 28.00 -11.61
CA PRO A 338 5.38 27.50 -10.75
C PRO A 338 5.26 27.91 -9.28
N GLU A 339 4.61 29.04 -8.99
CA GLU A 339 4.38 29.49 -7.61
C GLU A 339 3.43 28.54 -6.89
N VAL A 340 2.31 28.19 -7.53
CA VAL A 340 1.34 27.21 -7.02
C VAL A 340 2.00 25.84 -6.90
N TRP A 341 2.58 25.31 -7.99
CA TRP A 341 3.15 23.96 -7.98
C TRP A 341 4.25 23.77 -6.93
N SER A 342 5.10 24.79 -6.70
CA SER A 342 6.16 24.72 -5.68
C SER A 342 5.62 24.44 -4.28
N LYS A 343 4.31 24.65 -4.05
CA LYS A 343 3.61 24.48 -2.79
C LYS A 343 2.58 23.33 -2.80
N THR A 344 2.53 22.51 -3.84
CA THR A 344 1.47 21.52 -4.05
C THR A 344 1.91 20.08 -3.78
N ALA A 345 1.06 19.31 -3.10
CA ALA A 345 1.15 17.86 -3.02
C ALA A 345 -0.03 17.24 -3.80
N VAL A 346 0.27 16.37 -4.77
CA VAL A 346 -0.74 15.62 -5.52
C VAL A 346 -0.70 14.16 -5.11
N PHE A 347 -1.84 13.62 -4.71
CA PHE A 347 -2.05 12.19 -4.46
C PHE A 347 -2.84 11.60 -5.62
N ILE A 348 -2.22 10.66 -6.34
CA ILE A 348 -2.89 9.86 -7.36
C ILE A 348 -3.05 8.46 -6.78
N THR A 349 -4.28 8.05 -6.55
CA THR A 349 -4.62 6.75 -5.96
C THR A 349 -5.74 6.08 -6.75
N TYR A 350 -6.05 4.84 -6.39
CA TYR A 350 -7.24 4.15 -6.85
C TYR A 350 -8.16 3.90 -5.65
N ASP A 351 -9.45 3.73 -5.91
CA ASP A 351 -10.49 3.43 -4.94
C ASP A 351 -10.41 1.98 -4.45
N GLU A 352 -10.39 1.00 -5.35
CA GLU A 352 -10.24 -0.41 -5.05
C GLU A 352 -9.59 -1.18 -6.21
N ASN A 353 -9.57 -2.51 -6.13
CA ASN A 353 -8.70 -3.36 -6.94
C ASN A 353 -9.40 -4.03 -8.13
N ASP A 354 -10.68 -3.74 -8.40
CA ASP A 354 -11.60 -4.39 -9.34
C ASP A 354 -11.92 -5.85 -9.03
N GLY A 355 -11.12 -6.48 -8.18
CA GLY A 355 -10.99 -7.92 -8.14
C GLY A 355 -9.72 -8.44 -8.81
N PHE A 356 -8.83 -7.58 -9.34
CA PHE A 356 -7.46 -7.97 -9.69
C PHE A 356 -6.68 -8.39 -8.45
N PHE A 357 -5.92 -9.46 -8.59
CA PHE A 357 -5.13 -10.06 -7.53
C PHE A 357 -4.02 -9.11 -7.05
N ASP A 358 -3.78 -9.12 -5.75
CA ASP A 358 -2.58 -8.56 -5.12
C ASP A 358 -2.09 -9.57 -4.08
N HIS A 359 -0.80 -9.88 -4.04
CA HIS A 359 -0.29 -10.99 -3.24
C HIS A 359 -0.22 -10.73 -1.75
N LEU A 360 -0.28 -9.46 -1.33
CA LEU A 360 -0.07 -9.08 0.05
C LEU A 360 -1.39 -9.16 0.80
N VAL A 361 -1.49 -10.12 1.71
CA VAL A 361 -2.67 -10.26 2.57
C VAL A 361 -2.82 -8.98 3.40
N PRO A 362 -3.94 -8.23 3.27
CA PRO A 362 -4.12 -6.99 3.98
C PRO A 362 -4.10 -7.19 5.50
N PRO A 363 -3.55 -6.25 6.28
CA PRO A 363 -3.70 -6.28 7.72
C PRO A 363 -5.17 -6.02 8.08
N PHE A 364 -5.71 -6.77 9.04
CA PHE A 364 -7.08 -6.58 9.52
C PHE A 364 -7.16 -6.69 11.05
N ALA A 365 -8.15 -6.01 11.64
CA ALA A 365 -8.30 -5.97 13.09
C ALA A 365 -8.77 -7.30 13.68
N SER A 366 -8.38 -7.59 14.93
CA SER A 366 -8.89 -8.75 15.66
C SER A 366 -10.39 -8.61 15.97
N SER A 367 -11.14 -9.69 15.75
CA SER A 367 -12.56 -9.79 16.09
C SER A 367 -12.85 -11.07 16.86
N GLY A 368 -13.72 -10.98 17.88
CA GLY A 368 -14.06 -12.12 18.74
C GLY A 368 -12.82 -12.77 19.38
N SER A 369 -12.64 -14.07 19.14
CA SER A 369 -11.50 -14.86 19.63
C SER A 369 -10.32 -14.92 18.64
N ASN A 370 -10.40 -14.23 17.49
CA ASN A 370 -9.38 -14.29 16.46
C ASN A 370 -8.23 -13.30 16.75
N GLY A 371 -7.29 -13.74 17.57
CA GLY A 371 -6.10 -12.97 17.95
C GLY A 371 -6.37 -11.90 19.01
N LEU A 372 -5.47 -10.92 19.14
CA LEU A 372 -5.48 -9.95 20.25
C LEU A 372 -5.03 -8.56 19.81
N SER A 373 -5.46 -7.51 20.49
CA SER A 373 -5.08 -6.14 20.17
C SER A 373 -4.79 -5.32 21.42
N THR A 374 -3.76 -4.47 21.38
CA THR A 374 -3.55 -3.44 22.42
C THR A 374 -4.43 -2.21 22.22
N VAL A 375 -4.97 -2.03 21.02
CA VAL A 375 -5.87 -0.94 20.63
C VAL A 375 -7.30 -1.44 20.48
N ASP A 376 -8.26 -0.57 20.77
CA ASP A 376 -9.68 -0.85 20.58
C ASP A 376 -10.01 -1.06 19.08
N THR A 377 -10.61 -2.21 18.77
CA THR A 377 -10.99 -2.63 17.41
C THR A 377 -12.48 -2.46 17.11
N THR A 378 -13.22 -1.78 17.98
CA THR A 378 -14.63 -1.47 17.75
C THR A 378 -14.78 -0.65 16.46
N GLY A 379 -15.75 -1.04 15.63
CA GLY A 379 -15.98 -0.45 14.32
C GLY A 379 -15.13 -1.02 13.20
N GLU A 380 -14.30 -2.06 13.42
CA GLU A 380 -13.51 -2.69 12.35
C GLU A 380 -14.06 -4.04 11.87
N TYR A 381 -15.20 -4.49 12.40
CA TYR A 381 -15.82 -5.75 12.00
C TYR A 381 -17.32 -5.61 11.77
N PHE A 382 -17.79 -6.04 10.61
CA PHE A 382 -19.19 -6.13 10.25
C PHE A 382 -19.74 -7.51 10.67
N PRO A 383 -20.80 -7.57 11.52
CA PRO A 383 -21.34 -8.83 12.01
C PRO A 383 -22.09 -9.66 10.97
N GLY A 384 -22.31 -9.13 9.76
CA GLY A 384 -23.13 -9.76 8.73
C GLY A 384 -24.62 -9.40 8.85
N ASN A 385 -25.36 -9.61 7.76
CA ASN A 385 -26.82 -9.54 7.72
C ASN A 385 -27.38 -10.57 6.72
N SER A 386 -28.65 -10.43 6.32
CA SER A 386 -29.30 -11.36 5.37
C SER A 386 -28.72 -11.35 3.96
N THR A 387 -28.05 -10.25 3.56
CA THR A 387 -27.53 -10.02 2.21
C THR A 387 -26.02 -10.17 2.15
N TYR A 388 -25.32 -9.72 3.19
CA TYR A 388 -23.88 -9.63 3.25
C TYR A 388 -23.30 -10.48 4.38
N GLY A 389 -22.29 -11.29 4.06
CA GLY A 389 -21.59 -12.11 5.04
C GLY A 389 -20.84 -11.26 6.08
N ALA A 390 -20.59 -11.83 7.26
CA ALA A 390 -19.74 -11.18 8.27
C ALA A 390 -18.29 -11.05 7.78
N GLY A 391 -17.61 -9.97 8.14
CA GLY A 391 -16.27 -9.69 7.63
C GLY A 391 -15.60 -8.47 8.26
N SER A 392 -14.27 -8.38 8.15
CA SER A 392 -13.54 -7.16 8.54
C SER A 392 -13.88 -6.02 7.59
N TYR A 393 -14.05 -4.80 8.09
CA TYR A 393 -14.17 -3.61 7.24
C TYR A 393 -12.87 -3.25 6.53
N GLY A 394 -11.74 -3.84 6.93
CA GLY A 394 -10.48 -3.55 6.28
C GLY A 394 -9.26 -4.12 7.00
N LEU A 395 -8.08 -3.84 6.47
CA LEU A 395 -7.87 -3.15 5.19
C LEU A 395 -8.23 -4.06 4.00
N GLY A 396 -8.42 -3.46 2.82
CA GLY A 396 -8.58 -4.18 1.56
C GLY A 396 -7.26 -4.37 0.83
N GLN A 397 -7.33 -4.83 -0.42
CA GLN A 397 -6.16 -5.09 -1.27
C GLN A 397 -5.29 -3.85 -1.47
N ARG A 398 -4.00 -4.05 -1.78
CA ARG A 398 -3.17 -2.92 -2.17
C ARG A 398 -3.65 -2.33 -3.49
N VAL A 399 -3.66 -1.01 -3.53
CA VAL A 399 -3.94 -0.20 -4.73
C VAL A 399 -2.81 0.80 -4.93
N PRO A 400 -2.54 1.26 -6.16
CA PRO A 400 -1.49 2.24 -6.37
C PRO A 400 -1.71 3.54 -5.60
N MET A 401 -0.63 4.08 -5.03
CA MET A 401 -0.56 5.44 -4.51
C MET A 401 0.74 6.08 -4.97
N LEU A 402 0.63 7.08 -5.84
CA LEU A 402 1.73 7.92 -6.32
C LEU A 402 1.63 9.28 -5.63
N VAL A 403 2.67 9.63 -4.89
CA VAL A 403 2.80 10.93 -4.24
C VAL A 403 3.61 11.83 -5.15
N VAL A 404 2.96 12.70 -5.93
CA VAL A 404 3.58 13.54 -6.96
C VAL A 404 3.69 14.97 -6.44
N SER A 405 4.91 15.42 -6.16
CA SER A 405 5.15 16.70 -5.51
C SER A 405 6.62 17.12 -5.59
N PRO A 406 6.93 18.42 -5.48
CA PRO A 406 8.31 18.86 -5.36
C PRO A 406 9.10 18.21 -4.21
N TRP A 407 8.43 17.81 -3.12
CA TRP A 407 9.06 17.16 -1.97
C TRP A 407 9.18 15.62 -2.07
N SER A 408 8.63 14.99 -3.11
CA SER A 408 8.60 13.53 -3.26
C SER A 408 9.45 13.01 -4.42
N LYS A 409 10.23 13.88 -5.07
CA LYS A 409 11.12 13.54 -6.19
C LYS A 409 12.17 12.48 -5.82
N GLY A 410 12.63 11.74 -6.83
CA GLY A 410 13.75 10.80 -6.73
C GLY A 410 13.38 9.33 -6.89
N GLY A 411 12.14 9.02 -7.28
CA GLY A 411 11.73 7.64 -7.57
C GLY A 411 11.77 6.74 -6.34
N PHE A 412 11.34 7.24 -5.18
CA PHE A 412 11.40 6.52 -3.91
C PHE A 412 10.27 5.49 -3.74
N VAL A 413 10.48 4.47 -2.94
CA VAL A 413 9.41 3.60 -2.41
C VAL A 413 9.13 3.95 -0.95
N CYS A 414 7.87 3.92 -0.56
CA CYS A 414 7.44 4.05 0.83
C CYS A 414 6.59 2.82 1.23
N SER A 415 7.11 2.04 2.19
CA SER A 415 6.51 0.76 2.60
C SER A 415 5.87 0.82 4.00
N GLU A 416 5.51 2.02 4.46
CA GLU A 416 4.60 2.21 5.60
C GLU A 416 3.17 1.82 5.21
N THR A 417 2.47 1.13 6.09
CA THR A 417 1.08 0.74 5.88
C THR A 417 0.19 1.98 5.83
N PHE A 418 -0.58 2.13 4.74
CA PHE A 418 -1.53 3.21 4.56
C PHE A 418 -2.87 2.66 4.04
N ASP A 419 -3.94 3.43 4.25
CA ASP A 419 -5.22 3.31 3.53
C ASP A 419 -5.76 4.69 3.11
N HIS A 420 -6.99 4.76 2.56
CA HIS A 420 -7.62 6.03 2.19
C HIS A 420 -7.78 7.04 3.33
N THR A 421 -7.86 6.58 4.59
CA THR A 421 -7.92 7.49 5.74
C THR A 421 -6.60 8.23 5.95
N SER A 422 -5.49 7.72 5.38
CA SER A 422 -4.18 8.39 5.41
C SER A 422 -4.19 9.72 4.66
N ILE A 423 -5.07 9.90 3.65
CA ILE A 423 -5.28 11.18 2.95
C ILE A 423 -5.84 12.22 3.92
N ILE A 424 -6.91 11.87 4.65
CA ILE A 424 -7.50 12.71 5.69
C ILE A 424 -6.43 13.06 6.74
N ARG A 425 -5.66 12.07 7.18
CA ARG A 425 -4.62 12.27 8.19
C ARG A 425 -3.47 13.15 7.69
N PHE A 426 -3.10 13.09 6.42
CA PHE A 426 -2.13 14.04 5.86
C PHE A 426 -2.65 15.48 5.96
N ILE A 427 -3.92 15.69 5.64
CA ILE A 427 -4.58 17.00 5.78
C ILE A 427 -4.63 17.42 7.27
N GLU A 428 -4.93 16.49 8.19
CA GLU A 428 -4.84 16.74 9.63
C GLU A 428 -3.42 17.19 10.03
N GLN A 429 -2.39 16.47 9.61
CA GLN A 429 -0.99 16.80 9.93
C GLN A 429 -0.60 18.17 9.38
N ARG A 430 -1.10 18.51 8.19
CA ARG A 430 -0.83 19.80 7.57
C ARG A 430 -1.41 20.95 8.38
N PHE A 431 -2.65 20.84 8.87
CA PHE A 431 -3.35 21.97 9.49
C PHE A 431 -3.39 21.93 11.03
N LYS A 432 -2.97 20.85 11.69
CA LYS A 432 -3.08 20.68 13.15
C LYS A 432 -2.41 21.77 14.00
N ARG A 433 -1.43 22.50 13.45
CA ARG A 433 -0.76 23.59 14.18
C ARG A 433 -1.60 24.86 14.23
N THR A 434 -2.52 25.03 13.29
CA THR A 434 -3.31 26.25 13.11
C THR A 434 -4.82 26.02 13.27
N HIS A 435 -5.30 24.78 13.11
CA HIS A 435 -6.72 24.45 13.13
C HIS A 435 -6.97 23.13 13.87
N ASN A 436 -8.18 22.97 14.43
CA ASN A 436 -8.67 21.69 14.93
C ASN A 436 -9.46 20.97 13.82
N VAL A 437 -8.77 20.17 13.03
CA VAL A 437 -9.33 19.48 11.85
C VAL A 437 -9.34 17.96 12.00
N ARG A 438 -9.28 17.44 13.23
CA ARG A 438 -9.26 15.98 13.43
C ARG A 438 -10.58 15.36 12.98
N SER A 439 -10.53 14.39 12.07
CA SER A 439 -11.70 13.61 11.66
C SER A 439 -12.27 12.82 12.84
N PRO A 440 -13.59 12.92 13.10
CA PRO A 440 -14.24 12.20 14.20
C PRO A 440 -14.43 10.70 13.90
N ASN A 441 -14.34 10.29 12.64
CA ASN A 441 -14.83 9.00 12.17
C ASN A 441 -13.75 7.93 12.03
N ILE A 442 -12.48 8.32 11.86
CA ILE A 442 -11.39 7.34 11.71
C ILE A 442 -11.21 6.59 13.03
N SER A 443 -11.40 5.27 13.00
CA SER A 443 -11.31 4.41 14.17
C SER A 443 -9.96 4.48 14.88
N LYS A 444 -9.93 4.07 16.14
CA LYS A 444 -8.69 4.00 16.92
C LYS A 444 -7.70 3.01 16.30
N TRP A 445 -8.17 1.88 15.80
CA TRP A 445 -7.32 0.86 15.17
C TRP A 445 -6.66 1.41 13.89
N ARG A 446 -7.43 2.02 12.98
CA ARG A 446 -6.85 2.63 11.75
C ARG A 446 -5.87 3.74 12.06
N ARG A 447 -6.16 4.58 13.06
CA ARG A 447 -5.23 5.62 13.51
C ARG A 447 -3.90 5.06 14.05
N ALA A 448 -3.94 3.87 14.66
CA ALA A 448 -2.76 3.22 15.18
C ALA A 448 -1.91 2.52 14.10
N VAL A 449 -2.56 1.86 13.12
CA VAL A 449 -1.88 0.97 12.16
C VAL A 449 -1.56 1.64 10.82
N CYS A 450 -2.46 2.50 10.31
CA CYS A 450 -2.19 3.23 9.07
C CYS A 450 -1.32 4.46 9.38
N GLY A 451 -0.46 4.87 8.47
CA GLY A 451 0.29 6.11 8.58
C GLY A 451 -0.52 7.34 8.15
N ASP A 452 0.15 8.48 8.02
CA ASP A 452 -0.46 9.76 7.60
C ASP A 452 0.15 10.35 6.32
N LEU A 453 0.79 9.48 5.51
CA LEU A 453 1.51 9.79 4.26
C LEU A 453 2.72 10.72 4.39
N THR A 454 3.05 11.24 5.57
CA THR A 454 4.16 12.19 5.69
C THR A 454 5.54 11.57 5.44
N SER A 455 5.71 10.27 5.70
CA SER A 455 6.93 9.52 5.39
C SER A 455 7.20 9.37 3.89
N ALA A 456 6.21 9.61 3.03
CA ALA A 456 6.39 9.61 1.58
C ALA A 456 7.16 10.84 1.03
N PHE A 457 7.44 11.84 1.88
CA PHE A 457 8.05 13.11 1.49
C PHE A 457 9.43 13.34 2.12
N ASN A 458 10.26 14.15 1.46
CA ASN A 458 11.41 14.82 2.07
C ASN A 458 11.12 16.32 2.20
N PHE A 459 10.54 16.74 3.33
CA PHE A 459 10.33 18.16 3.61
C PHE A 459 11.61 18.90 4.02
N ALA A 460 12.61 18.19 4.54
CA ALA A 460 13.81 18.79 5.12
C ALA A 460 14.75 19.37 4.05
N THR A 461 15.04 18.60 3.01
CA THR A 461 15.98 18.96 1.94
C THR A 461 15.48 18.58 0.53
N PRO A 462 14.24 18.95 0.15
CA PRO A 462 13.60 18.50 -1.09
C PRO A 462 14.37 18.83 -2.38
N ASN A 463 15.18 19.90 -2.35
CA ASN A 463 15.84 20.46 -3.53
C ASN A 463 17.29 19.96 -3.73
N GLU A 464 17.78 19.04 -2.88
CA GLU A 464 19.14 18.49 -3.00
C GLU A 464 19.24 17.32 -4.00
N VAL A 465 18.12 16.71 -4.40
CA VAL A 465 18.07 15.55 -5.30
C VAL A 465 17.78 16.01 -6.73
N VAL A 466 18.69 15.71 -7.66
CA VAL A 466 18.44 15.80 -9.11
C VAL A 466 18.13 14.41 -9.66
N PRO A 467 16.86 14.07 -9.96
CA PRO A 467 16.51 12.73 -10.43
C PRO A 467 17.04 12.46 -11.84
N ALA A 468 17.55 11.24 -12.06
CA ALA A 468 17.84 10.73 -13.40
C ALA A 468 16.63 9.91 -13.88
N LEU A 469 16.03 10.29 -15.01
CA LEU A 469 14.88 9.58 -15.59
C LEU A 469 15.31 8.59 -16.67
N PRO A 470 14.71 7.39 -16.75
CA PRO A 470 14.91 6.49 -17.89
C PRO A 470 14.26 7.03 -19.18
N SER A 471 14.77 6.61 -20.34
CA SER A 471 14.21 6.99 -21.65
C SER A 471 12.92 6.22 -21.97
N THR A 472 11.92 6.91 -22.51
CA THR A 472 10.60 6.38 -22.91
C THR A 472 10.38 6.41 -24.43
N THR A 473 11.43 6.59 -25.25
CA THR A 473 11.32 6.75 -26.71
C THR A 473 10.73 5.53 -27.43
N ALA A 474 10.77 4.34 -26.82
CA ALA A 474 10.24 3.11 -27.40
C ALA A 474 8.71 2.95 -27.30
N TYR A 475 8.00 3.88 -26.67
CA TYR A 475 6.60 3.69 -26.22
C TYR A 475 5.54 4.53 -26.94
N VAL A 476 5.87 5.15 -28.08
CA VAL A 476 4.88 5.87 -28.90
C VAL A 476 3.97 4.86 -29.61
N PRO A 477 2.63 4.90 -29.42
CA PRO A 477 1.69 4.02 -30.12
C PRO A 477 1.88 4.11 -31.63
N LYS A 478 1.91 2.96 -32.31
CA LYS A 478 2.25 2.88 -33.73
C LYS A 478 1.12 3.35 -34.65
N ASP A 479 -0.12 3.36 -34.16
CA ASP A 479 -1.28 3.88 -34.89
C ASP A 479 -2.34 4.48 -33.94
N LYS A 480 -3.46 4.95 -34.53
CA LYS A 480 -4.54 5.66 -33.85
C LYS A 480 -5.92 5.03 -34.14
N LEU A 481 -6.00 3.71 -34.29
CA LEU A 481 -7.25 3.01 -34.61
C LEU A 481 -7.87 2.30 -33.38
N ARG A 482 -9.19 2.16 -33.37
CA ARG A 482 -9.96 1.43 -32.34
C ARG A 482 -10.12 -0.05 -32.74
N HIS A 483 -9.91 -0.97 -31.80
CA HIS A 483 -10.01 -2.43 -31.99
C HIS A 483 -11.09 -3.06 -31.09
N ALA A 484 -11.48 -4.31 -31.36
CA ALA A 484 -12.54 -5.03 -30.63
C ALA A 484 -12.06 -5.60 -29.28
N SER A 485 -12.97 -5.74 -28.31
CA SER A 485 -12.71 -6.27 -26.96
C SER A 485 -12.21 -7.73 -26.95
N TYR A 486 -11.36 -8.06 -25.97
CA TYR A 486 -10.63 -9.34 -25.87
C TYR A 486 -10.85 -10.03 -24.51
N VAL A 487 -11.02 -11.35 -24.51
CA VAL A 487 -11.11 -12.19 -23.30
C VAL A 487 -9.80 -12.96 -23.13
N PRO A 488 -9.01 -12.73 -22.06
CA PRO A 488 -7.69 -13.32 -21.90
C PRO A 488 -7.74 -14.82 -21.52
N LEU A 489 -6.78 -15.60 -22.04
CA LEU A 489 -6.53 -16.99 -21.63
C LEU A 489 -5.15 -17.10 -20.96
N PRO A 490 -5.02 -17.82 -19.83
CA PRO A 490 -3.73 -18.05 -19.20
C PRO A 490 -2.82 -18.91 -20.11
N PRO A 491 -1.49 -18.71 -20.09
CA PRO A 491 -0.56 -19.49 -20.91
C PRO A 491 -0.51 -20.97 -20.46
N LEU A 492 -0.34 -21.89 -21.43
CA LEU A 492 -0.21 -23.34 -21.20
C LEU A 492 0.96 -23.72 -20.27
N VAL A 493 2.04 -22.91 -20.27
CA VAL A 493 3.18 -23.03 -19.36
C VAL A 493 3.23 -21.77 -18.50
N GLN A 494 2.98 -21.94 -17.20
CA GLN A 494 2.89 -20.84 -16.24
C GLN A 494 4.18 -20.75 -15.40
N ALA A 495 4.57 -19.52 -15.05
CA ALA A 495 5.64 -19.23 -14.12
C ALA A 495 5.31 -17.94 -13.37
N VAL A 496 5.83 -17.78 -12.15
CA VAL A 496 5.72 -16.50 -11.43
C VAL A 496 6.39 -15.42 -12.29
N PRO A 497 5.77 -14.26 -12.49
CA PRO A 497 6.36 -13.19 -13.29
C PRO A 497 7.72 -12.76 -12.77
N LYS A 498 8.57 -12.31 -13.69
CA LYS A 498 9.86 -11.73 -13.33
C LYS A 498 9.71 -10.23 -13.09
N GLN A 499 10.13 -9.77 -11.91
CA GLN A 499 10.23 -8.35 -11.58
C GLN A 499 11.44 -7.70 -12.29
N GLU A 500 11.36 -6.41 -12.62
CA GLU A 500 12.50 -5.63 -13.12
C GLU A 500 13.65 -5.69 -12.11
N ALA A 501 14.87 -5.97 -12.61
CA ALA A 501 16.04 -6.08 -11.75
C ALA A 501 16.43 -4.73 -11.12
N GLY A 502 17.00 -4.81 -9.92
CA GLY A 502 17.59 -3.69 -9.19
C GLY A 502 16.77 -3.22 -7.99
N VAL A 503 17.43 -2.41 -7.16
CA VAL A 503 16.82 -1.78 -5.98
C VAL A 503 16.42 -0.33 -6.28
N ARG A 504 15.61 0.24 -5.38
CA ARG A 504 15.13 1.62 -5.42
C ARG A 504 15.45 2.33 -4.09
N PRO A 505 15.70 3.65 -4.08
CA PRO A 505 15.74 4.41 -2.83
C PRO A 505 14.48 4.21 -1.99
N SER A 506 14.62 3.87 -0.71
CA SER A 506 13.49 3.64 0.20
C SER A 506 13.39 4.77 1.22
N ARG A 507 12.15 5.21 1.51
CA ARG A 507 11.86 6.17 2.58
C ARG A 507 12.15 5.55 3.94
N ALA A 508 12.59 6.39 4.89
CA ALA A 508 12.74 5.97 6.27
C ALA A 508 11.37 5.68 6.87
N LEU A 509 11.21 4.55 7.57
CA LEU A 509 9.94 4.18 8.18
C LEU A 509 10.02 4.21 9.71
N PRO A 510 8.90 4.44 10.42
CA PRO A 510 8.86 4.58 11.87
C PRO A 510 8.76 3.25 12.64
N TYR A 511 9.13 2.12 12.02
CA TYR A 511 8.95 0.79 12.61
C TYR A 511 10.16 0.35 13.44
N GLU A 512 9.90 -0.21 14.62
CA GLU A 512 10.87 -1.02 15.37
C GLU A 512 10.14 -2.19 16.03
N LEU A 513 10.16 -3.34 15.35
CA LEU A 513 9.26 -4.47 15.63
C LEU A 513 10.03 -5.72 16.00
N PHE A 514 9.50 -6.48 16.96
CA PHE A 514 10.03 -7.76 17.40
C PHE A 514 8.89 -8.75 17.64
N VAL A 515 9.12 -10.01 17.30
CA VAL A 515 8.24 -11.12 17.74
C VAL A 515 9.13 -12.24 18.24
N ARG A 516 8.97 -12.57 19.53
CA ARG A 516 9.82 -13.53 20.24
C ARG A 516 9.00 -14.74 20.63
N GLY A 517 9.52 -15.92 20.31
CA GLY A 517 8.86 -17.20 20.59
C GLY A 517 9.56 -17.98 21.70
N ARG A 518 8.78 -18.49 22.66
CA ARG A 518 9.26 -19.38 23.71
C ARG A 518 8.32 -20.55 23.95
N GLN A 519 8.86 -21.67 24.39
CA GLN A 519 8.08 -22.84 24.78
C GLN A 519 7.48 -22.59 26.18
N ASP A 520 6.17 -22.78 26.33
CA ASP A 520 5.50 -22.84 27.64
C ASP A 520 5.20 -24.30 27.96
N GLU A 521 6.21 -24.99 28.50
CA GLU A 521 6.14 -26.43 28.79
C GLU A 521 5.03 -26.76 29.80
N ALA A 522 4.81 -25.88 30.79
CA ALA A 522 3.79 -26.06 31.81
C ALA A 522 2.37 -26.00 31.24
N ALA A 523 2.14 -25.12 30.27
CA ALA A 523 0.85 -25.01 29.59
C ALA A 523 0.70 -25.95 28.39
N GLY A 524 1.78 -26.63 27.96
CA GLY A 524 1.80 -27.40 26.70
C GLY A 524 1.54 -26.53 25.47
N LYS A 525 2.00 -25.27 25.49
CA LYS A 525 1.72 -24.26 24.46
C LYS A 525 2.99 -23.59 23.96
N PHE A 526 2.90 -22.92 22.82
CA PHE A 526 3.96 -22.03 22.34
C PHE A 526 3.55 -20.57 22.57
N GLN A 527 4.38 -19.80 23.26
CA GLN A 527 4.10 -18.40 23.53
C GLN A 527 4.79 -17.50 22.52
N LEU A 528 4.04 -16.57 21.95
CA LEU A 528 4.56 -15.44 21.17
C LEU A 528 4.45 -14.16 22.01
N GLU A 529 5.53 -13.38 22.06
CA GLU A 529 5.54 -12.00 22.58
C GLU A 529 5.81 -11.04 21.41
N PHE A 530 4.84 -10.18 21.13
CA PHE A 530 4.94 -9.09 20.16
C PHE A 530 5.39 -7.83 20.89
N VAL A 531 6.42 -7.16 20.37
CA VAL A 531 6.96 -5.92 20.94
C VAL A 531 7.10 -4.90 19.84
N ASN A 532 6.59 -3.70 20.10
CA ASN A 532 6.74 -2.56 19.22
C ASN A 532 7.39 -1.42 20.02
N THR A 533 8.64 -1.09 19.73
CA THR A 533 9.35 0.06 20.33
C THR A 533 9.44 1.25 19.37
N GLY A 534 8.90 1.11 18.15
CA GLY A 534 8.81 2.18 17.17
C GLY A 534 7.69 3.17 17.47
N ASP A 535 7.48 4.10 16.54
CA ASP A 535 6.63 5.28 16.74
C ASP A 535 5.22 5.11 16.17
N VAL A 536 4.95 4.03 15.41
CA VAL A 536 3.63 3.70 14.85
C VAL A 536 3.21 2.29 15.23
N GLY A 537 1.90 2.04 15.29
CA GLY A 537 1.37 0.69 15.53
C GLY A 537 1.62 -0.25 14.35
N ALA A 538 1.59 -1.56 14.62
CA ALA A 538 1.73 -2.59 13.60
C ALA A 538 0.69 -3.69 13.80
N ALA A 539 0.20 -4.23 12.69
CA ALA A 539 -0.61 -5.44 12.65
C ALA A 539 0.24 -6.63 12.16
N PHE A 540 0.01 -7.79 12.76
CA PHE A 540 0.71 -9.04 12.47
C PHE A 540 -0.29 -10.16 12.17
N LEU A 541 -0.01 -10.95 11.14
CA LEU A 541 -0.79 -12.14 10.81
C LEU A 541 0.03 -13.39 11.15
N VAL A 542 -0.55 -14.27 11.97
CA VAL A 542 0.07 -15.53 12.40
C VAL A 542 -0.62 -16.70 11.73
N TYR A 543 0.13 -17.38 10.88
CA TYR A 543 -0.26 -18.59 10.19
C TYR A 543 0.31 -19.81 10.90
N THR A 544 -0.46 -20.90 10.89
CA THR A 544 0.03 -22.23 11.26
C THR A 544 0.28 -23.01 9.97
N ALA A 545 1.50 -23.52 9.78
CA ALA A 545 1.85 -24.18 8.52
C ALA A 545 0.93 -25.37 8.22
N GLY A 546 0.44 -25.46 6.98
CA GLY A 546 -0.47 -26.52 6.52
C GLY A 546 -1.89 -26.48 7.12
N SER A 547 -2.23 -25.46 7.93
CA SER A 547 -3.58 -25.32 8.47
C SER A 547 -4.53 -24.75 7.42
N THR A 548 -5.79 -25.21 7.44
CA THR A 548 -6.91 -24.62 6.69
C THR A 548 -7.66 -23.55 7.49
N ASP A 549 -7.16 -23.17 8.66
CA ASP A 549 -7.73 -22.08 9.46
C ASP A 549 -7.27 -20.72 8.93
N ALA A 550 -8.10 -19.69 9.15
CA ALA A 550 -7.70 -18.30 8.94
C ALA A 550 -6.53 -17.92 9.87
N PRO A 551 -5.64 -17.00 9.45
CA PRO A 551 -4.59 -16.49 10.32
C PRO A 551 -5.18 -15.77 11.53
N ARG A 552 -4.45 -15.86 12.65
CA ARG A 552 -4.71 -15.01 13.82
C ARG A 552 -4.11 -13.64 13.59
N THR A 553 -4.83 -12.59 13.97
CA THR A 553 -4.34 -11.20 13.82
C THR A 553 -3.97 -10.58 15.16
N TYR A 554 -2.84 -9.88 15.20
CA TYR A 554 -2.36 -9.20 16.40
C TYR A 554 -2.06 -7.75 16.10
N THR A 555 -2.55 -6.83 16.92
CA THR A 555 -2.22 -5.39 16.78
C THR A 555 -1.49 -4.89 18.01
N VAL A 556 -0.37 -4.21 17.80
CA VAL A 556 0.45 -3.62 18.87
C VAL A 556 0.76 -2.17 18.55
N GLU A 557 0.22 -1.25 19.35
CA GLU A 557 0.54 0.17 19.26
C GLU A 557 2.03 0.44 19.55
N ALA A 558 2.49 1.61 19.10
CA ALA A 558 3.79 2.16 19.43
C ALA A 558 4.08 2.08 20.94
N GLY A 559 5.29 1.65 21.29
CA GLY A 559 5.76 1.50 22.67
C GLY A 559 5.09 0.40 23.50
N LYS A 560 4.21 -0.43 22.91
CA LYS A 560 3.47 -1.48 23.64
C LYS A 560 4.00 -2.88 23.34
N ARG A 561 3.48 -3.84 24.10
CA ARG A 561 3.73 -5.27 23.94
C ARG A 561 2.45 -6.07 24.14
N LEU A 562 2.41 -7.25 23.55
CA LEU A 562 1.30 -8.19 23.63
C LEU A 562 1.85 -9.62 23.69
N SER A 563 1.15 -10.54 24.33
CA SER A 563 1.53 -11.95 24.35
C SER A 563 0.32 -12.86 24.20
N ASP A 564 0.48 -13.93 23.44
CA ASP A 564 -0.51 -15.00 23.33
C ASP A 564 0.14 -16.39 23.44
N LYS A 565 -0.61 -17.37 23.90
CA LYS A 565 -0.20 -18.77 24.05
C LYS A 565 -0.98 -19.63 23.07
N LEU A 566 -0.30 -20.06 22.01
CA LEU A 566 -0.86 -20.84 20.92
C LEU A 566 -0.83 -22.33 21.23
N ALA A 567 -1.90 -23.03 20.84
CA ALA A 567 -1.95 -24.48 20.88
C ALA A 567 -0.96 -25.05 19.86
N VAL A 568 -0.32 -26.16 20.20
CA VAL A 568 0.58 -26.91 19.30
C VAL A 568 -0.10 -28.20 18.83
N ASN A 569 0.44 -28.85 17.80
CA ASN A 569 -0.11 -30.09 17.27
C ASN A 569 -0.06 -31.23 18.30
N ALA A 570 -0.90 -32.24 18.10
CA ALA A 570 -0.80 -33.49 18.84
C ALA A 570 0.64 -34.05 18.75
N GLY A 571 1.26 -34.32 19.89
CA GLY A 571 2.68 -34.70 19.97
C GLY A 571 3.66 -33.54 20.14
N GLY A 572 3.19 -32.30 20.23
CA GLY A 572 3.97 -31.13 20.63
C GLY A 572 4.65 -30.35 19.49
N ALA A 573 4.48 -30.77 18.23
CA ALA A 573 5.09 -30.08 17.08
C ALA A 573 4.41 -28.72 16.81
N TYR A 574 5.19 -27.73 16.39
CA TYR A 574 4.70 -26.41 16.01
C TYR A 574 5.47 -25.84 14.81
N ASP A 575 4.76 -25.09 13.97
CA ASP A 575 5.30 -24.32 12.84
C ASP A 575 4.41 -23.08 12.64
N PHE A 576 4.87 -21.96 13.20
CA PHE A 576 4.15 -20.69 13.13
C PHE A 576 4.94 -19.68 12.30
N THR A 577 4.27 -19.04 11.35
CA THR A 577 4.81 -17.93 10.56
C THR A 577 4.08 -16.65 10.88
N VAL A 578 4.81 -15.60 11.20
CA VAL A 578 4.31 -14.28 11.55
C VAL A 578 4.72 -13.30 10.46
N HIS A 579 3.74 -12.72 9.77
CA HIS A 579 3.93 -11.64 8.79
C HIS A 579 3.64 -10.29 9.46
N GLY A 580 4.42 -9.27 9.12
CA GLY A 580 4.20 -7.89 9.53
C GLY A 580 4.53 -6.89 8.40
N PRO A 581 4.49 -5.58 8.68
CA PRO A 581 4.75 -4.54 7.68
C PRO A 581 6.21 -4.53 7.21
N ASN A 582 6.47 -3.85 6.09
CA ASN A 582 7.80 -3.68 5.48
C ASN A 582 8.62 -5.00 5.37
N GLY A 583 7.98 -6.08 4.93
CA GLY A 583 8.65 -7.37 4.75
C GLY A 583 9.08 -8.07 6.06
N PHE A 584 8.58 -7.63 7.21
CA PHE A 584 8.82 -8.29 8.50
C PHE A 584 8.29 -9.73 8.48
N LEU A 585 9.15 -10.69 8.84
CA LEU A 585 8.82 -12.11 8.93
C LEU A 585 9.49 -12.75 10.15
N ARG A 586 8.73 -13.57 10.88
CA ARG A 586 9.29 -14.56 11.82
C ARG A 586 8.72 -15.93 11.54
N ARG A 587 9.54 -16.98 11.57
CA ARG A 587 9.06 -18.38 11.57
C ARG A 587 9.62 -19.14 12.75
N PHE A 588 8.77 -19.90 13.42
CA PHE A 588 9.10 -20.71 14.59
C PHE A 588 8.75 -22.17 14.31
N VAL A 589 9.76 -23.00 14.07
CA VAL A 589 9.59 -24.45 13.91
C VAL A 589 10.21 -25.19 15.09
N GLY A 590 9.52 -26.22 15.58
CA GLY A 590 10.08 -27.07 16.62
C GLY A 590 9.07 -28.06 17.20
N LYS A 591 9.48 -28.67 18.30
CA LYS A 591 8.65 -29.59 19.07
C LYS A 591 8.81 -29.26 20.55
N LEU A 592 7.69 -29.16 21.27
CA LEU A 592 7.71 -28.99 22.72
C LEU A 592 8.44 -30.17 23.35
N THR A 593 9.44 -29.89 24.19
CA THR A 593 9.99 -30.90 25.08
C THR A 593 9.09 -31.00 26.31
N LEU A 594 8.26 -32.05 26.39
CA LEU A 594 7.50 -32.32 27.62
C LEU A 594 8.47 -32.60 28.76
N SER A 595 8.49 -31.71 29.77
CA SER A 595 9.24 -31.89 31.00
C SER A 595 8.59 -33.00 31.83
N GLY A 596 9.24 -34.18 31.87
CA GLY A 596 8.92 -35.22 32.84
C GLY A 596 9.71 -35.04 34.14
N LEU A 597 9.27 -35.68 35.23
CA LEU A 597 9.96 -35.73 36.54
C LEU A 597 11.46 -36.08 36.46
N LEU A 598 11.91 -36.72 35.37
CA LEU A 598 13.30 -37.13 35.12
C LEU A 598 14.10 -36.17 34.20
N ARG A 599 13.47 -35.13 33.62
CA ARG A 599 14.12 -34.12 32.74
C ARG A 599 13.54 -32.71 33.00
N PRO A 600 13.85 -32.09 34.15
CA PRO A 600 13.22 -30.84 34.60
C PRO A 600 13.62 -29.57 33.82
N HIS A 601 14.56 -29.66 32.88
CA HIS A 601 14.91 -28.57 31.95
C HIS A 601 14.97 -29.17 30.54
N GLY A 602 13.94 -28.95 29.73
CA GLY A 602 13.90 -29.35 28.33
C GLY A 602 14.99 -28.68 27.48
N ARG A 603 15.06 -29.02 26.19
CA ARG A 603 15.95 -28.39 25.21
C ARG A 603 15.39 -27.03 24.77
N ALA A 604 14.97 -26.20 25.71
CA ALA A 604 14.36 -24.92 25.40
C ALA A 604 15.44 -23.96 24.85
N LEU A 605 15.50 -23.87 23.53
CA LEU A 605 16.35 -22.95 22.80
C LEU A 605 15.53 -21.72 22.40
N GLU A 606 16.13 -20.54 22.54
CA GLU A 606 15.52 -19.28 22.11
C GLU A 606 16.52 -18.46 21.28
N VAL A 607 15.99 -17.66 20.36
CA VAL A 607 16.72 -16.63 19.63
C VAL A 607 15.98 -15.33 19.86
N LYS A 608 16.69 -14.31 20.34
CA LYS A 608 16.14 -12.96 20.51
C LYS A 608 16.95 -12.00 19.68
N GLU A 609 16.26 -11.13 18.98
CA GLU A 609 16.83 -10.09 18.17
C GLU A 609 16.77 -8.72 18.88
N GLY A 610 17.77 -7.90 18.60
CA GLY A 610 17.91 -6.52 19.06
C GLY A 610 18.59 -5.68 17.99
N TYR A 611 18.15 -4.44 17.82
CA TYR A 611 18.63 -3.56 16.75
C TYR A 611 19.70 -2.60 17.25
N ASP A 612 20.75 -2.43 16.47
CA ASP A 612 21.65 -1.29 16.55
C ASP A 612 21.20 -0.26 15.50
N VAL A 613 20.19 0.52 15.87
CA VAL A 613 19.55 1.54 15.03
C VAL A 613 20.54 2.58 14.52
N ALA A 614 21.53 2.95 15.35
CA ALA A 614 22.52 3.97 14.99
C ALA A 614 23.35 3.56 13.76
N ASN A 615 23.72 2.27 13.71
CA ASN A 615 24.56 1.72 12.64
C ASN A 615 23.79 0.90 11.60
N GLY A 616 22.48 0.66 11.80
CA GLY A 616 21.65 -0.16 10.92
C GLY A 616 22.01 -1.65 10.96
N ASN A 617 22.39 -2.16 12.14
CA ASN A 617 22.89 -3.52 12.33
C ASN A 617 22.04 -4.33 13.29
N LEU A 618 22.28 -5.64 13.35
CA LEU A 618 21.48 -6.59 14.11
C LEU A 618 22.34 -7.33 15.14
N GLN A 619 21.83 -7.45 16.36
CA GLN A 619 22.37 -8.34 17.38
C GLN A 619 21.38 -9.48 17.63
N LEU A 620 21.89 -10.72 17.59
CA LEU A 620 21.16 -11.91 18.00
C LEU A 620 21.70 -12.40 19.34
N ARG A 621 20.80 -12.67 20.29
CA ARG A 621 21.07 -13.38 21.53
C ARG A 621 20.56 -14.81 21.40
N LEU A 622 21.47 -15.76 21.44
CA LEU A 622 21.25 -17.19 21.31
C LEU A 622 21.23 -17.80 22.71
N ILE A 623 20.12 -18.40 23.12
CA ILE A 623 19.90 -18.82 24.50
C ILE A 623 19.70 -20.33 24.54
N ASN A 624 20.43 -21.01 25.42
CA ASN A 624 20.32 -22.44 25.64
C ASN A 624 19.90 -22.72 27.08
N HIS A 625 18.60 -22.91 27.33
CA HIS A 625 18.10 -23.28 28.66
C HIS A 625 18.33 -24.76 29.01
N GLY A 626 18.83 -25.56 28.06
CA GLY A 626 19.18 -26.97 28.28
C GLY A 626 20.47 -27.14 29.09
N ARG A 627 20.86 -28.39 29.37
CA ARG A 627 22.08 -28.70 30.14
C ARG A 627 23.31 -29.01 29.29
N ALA A 628 23.10 -29.49 28.06
CA ALA A 628 24.18 -29.83 27.14
C ALA A 628 24.54 -28.64 26.24
N PRO A 629 25.80 -28.47 25.83
CA PRO A 629 26.16 -27.46 24.84
C PRO A 629 25.45 -27.69 23.50
N THR A 630 25.23 -26.62 22.76
CA THR A 630 24.67 -26.66 21.41
C THR A 630 25.41 -25.68 20.51
N VAL A 631 25.48 -26.00 19.22
CA VAL A 631 26.03 -25.10 18.19
C VAL A 631 24.86 -24.54 17.39
N PHE A 632 24.64 -23.24 17.50
CA PHE A 632 23.72 -22.52 16.63
C PHE A 632 24.41 -22.19 15.30
N THR A 633 23.72 -22.42 14.19
CA THR A 633 24.16 -21.99 12.85
C THR A 633 23.20 -20.92 12.34
N ILE A 634 23.71 -19.73 12.05
CA ILE A 634 22.97 -18.60 11.48
C ILE A 634 23.37 -18.48 10.02
N LYS A 635 22.43 -18.68 9.09
CA LYS A 635 22.66 -18.57 7.65
C LYS A 635 21.93 -17.35 7.08
N SER A 636 22.64 -16.54 6.30
CA SER A 636 22.07 -15.40 5.56
C SER A 636 21.51 -15.86 4.22
N ALA A 637 20.26 -15.51 3.92
CA ALA A 637 19.68 -15.75 2.59
C ALA A 637 20.25 -14.82 1.52
N TYR A 638 20.74 -13.63 1.90
CA TYR A 638 21.30 -12.66 0.96
C TYR A 638 22.72 -12.99 0.52
N THR A 639 23.58 -13.42 1.45
CA THR A 639 25.00 -13.67 1.17
C THR A 639 25.32 -15.15 1.03
N GLY A 640 24.43 -16.04 1.51
CA GLY A 640 24.68 -17.48 1.61
C GLY A 640 25.67 -17.87 2.73
N GLU A 641 26.31 -16.88 3.37
CA GLU A 641 27.28 -17.08 4.44
C GLU A 641 26.62 -17.64 5.70
N SER A 642 27.42 -18.32 6.52
CA SER A 642 26.96 -18.89 7.79
C SER A 642 27.91 -18.57 8.93
N VAL A 643 27.35 -18.22 10.08
CA VAL A 643 28.07 -18.02 11.34
C VAL A 643 27.67 -19.13 12.30
N GLN A 644 28.65 -19.79 12.92
CA GLN A 644 28.41 -20.79 13.96
C GLN A 644 28.79 -20.24 15.33
N ARG A 645 27.98 -20.55 16.35
CA ARG A 645 28.25 -20.17 17.73
C ARG A 645 27.87 -21.30 18.68
N GLU A 646 28.86 -21.81 19.41
CA GLU A 646 28.62 -22.74 20.51
C GLU A 646 28.12 -21.98 21.76
N VAL A 647 27.08 -22.52 22.41
CA VAL A 647 26.49 -22.00 23.64
C VAL A 647 26.35 -23.13 24.65
N ARG A 648 26.94 -22.94 25.83
CA ARG A 648 26.88 -23.92 26.93
C ARG A 648 25.44 -24.07 27.44
N GLY A 649 25.15 -25.20 28.08
CA GLY A 649 23.86 -25.37 28.73
C GLY A 649 23.68 -24.39 29.89
N GLY A 650 22.52 -23.74 29.96
CA GLY A 650 22.19 -22.72 30.95
C GLY A 650 22.78 -21.34 30.66
N ASP A 651 23.40 -21.15 29.49
CA ASP A 651 24.12 -19.94 29.11
C ASP A 651 23.49 -19.29 27.86
N ASP A 652 24.00 -18.11 27.50
CA ASP A 652 23.65 -17.42 26.28
C ASP A 652 24.88 -16.80 25.59
N ALA A 653 24.75 -16.52 24.29
CA ALA A 653 25.79 -15.83 23.53
C ALA A 653 25.20 -14.80 22.58
N ALA A 654 25.90 -13.67 22.43
CA ALA A 654 25.57 -12.67 21.42
C ALA A 654 26.34 -12.91 20.11
N VAL A 655 25.67 -12.67 18.99
CA VAL A 655 26.24 -12.59 17.64
C VAL A 655 25.85 -11.25 17.05
N TYR A 656 26.82 -10.46 16.62
CA TYR A 656 26.61 -9.18 15.97
C TYR A 656 26.76 -9.35 14.46
N LEU A 657 25.81 -8.82 13.69
CA LEU A 657 25.73 -8.94 12.24
C LEU A 657 25.78 -7.56 11.61
N ASP A 658 26.78 -7.36 10.76
CA ASP A 658 26.93 -6.15 9.95
C ASP A 658 26.05 -6.25 8.71
N LEU A 659 25.06 -5.35 8.60
CA LEU A 659 24.07 -5.33 7.52
C LEU A 659 24.31 -4.17 6.54
N ARG A 660 25.43 -3.43 6.67
CA ARG A 660 25.69 -2.25 5.82
C ARG A 660 25.74 -2.61 4.33
N GLY A 661 26.25 -3.80 3.99
CA GLY A 661 26.27 -4.32 2.63
C GLY A 661 24.90 -4.71 2.07
N GLN A 662 23.89 -4.82 2.93
CA GLN A 662 22.51 -5.21 2.58
C GLN A 662 21.53 -4.06 2.87
N HIS A 663 22.02 -2.83 3.03
CA HIS A 663 21.17 -1.65 3.29
C HIS A 663 20.29 -1.83 4.55
N ALA A 664 20.85 -2.44 5.60
CA ALA A 664 20.16 -2.75 6.87
C ALA A 664 19.04 -3.81 6.78
N TRP A 665 18.92 -4.51 5.66
CA TRP A 665 18.05 -5.68 5.52
C TRP A 665 18.72 -6.96 6.08
N TYR A 666 17.89 -7.85 6.63
CA TYR A 666 18.30 -9.19 7.04
C TYR A 666 17.25 -10.23 6.68
N ASP A 667 17.69 -11.44 6.33
CA ASP A 667 16.87 -12.65 6.22
C ASP A 667 17.74 -13.84 6.64
N LEU A 668 17.47 -14.36 7.82
CA LEU A 668 18.35 -15.26 8.56
C LEU A 668 17.61 -16.53 8.95
N THR A 669 18.21 -17.68 8.68
CA THR A 669 17.77 -18.97 9.23
C THR A 669 18.72 -19.39 10.33
N VAL A 670 18.19 -19.68 11.52
CA VAL A 670 18.94 -20.15 12.68
C VAL A 670 18.52 -21.58 13.02
N THR A 671 19.48 -22.50 13.03
CA THR A 671 19.31 -23.92 13.43
C THR A 671 20.22 -24.26 14.59
N ALA A 672 20.00 -25.41 15.25
CA ALA A 672 20.80 -25.85 16.39
C ALA A 672 21.22 -27.32 16.29
N SER A 673 22.50 -27.62 16.51
CA SER A 673 23.03 -29.00 16.39
C SER A 673 22.42 -29.98 17.41
N SER A 674 21.94 -29.47 18.55
CA SER A 674 21.26 -30.29 19.54
C SER A 674 19.82 -30.64 19.15
N ASP A 675 19.18 -29.94 18.22
CA ASP A 675 17.77 -30.19 17.88
C ASP A 675 17.52 -30.02 16.39
N ALA A 676 17.42 -31.15 15.68
CA ALA A 676 17.18 -31.18 14.24
C ALA A 676 15.80 -30.60 13.84
N GLY A 677 14.86 -30.47 14.78
CA GLY A 677 13.57 -29.83 14.55
C GLY A 677 13.55 -28.33 14.83
N PHE A 678 14.60 -27.77 15.43
CA PHE A 678 14.66 -26.36 15.79
C PHE A 678 15.07 -25.49 14.59
N GLU A 679 14.15 -24.63 14.16
CA GLU A 679 14.43 -23.58 13.17
C GLU A 679 13.78 -22.26 13.59
N ARG A 680 14.52 -21.17 13.43
CA ARG A 680 14.01 -19.79 13.48
C ARG A 680 14.34 -19.09 12.19
N ARG A 681 13.35 -18.55 11.48
CA ARG A 681 13.60 -17.58 10.39
C ARG A 681 13.30 -16.18 10.90
N LEU A 682 14.23 -15.25 10.70
CA LEU A 682 14.08 -13.84 11.06
C LEU A 682 14.38 -13.00 9.82
N ALA A 683 13.39 -12.25 9.33
CA ALA A 683 13.60 -11.32 8.23
C ALA A 683 12.94 -9.96 8.48
N GLY A 684 13.52 -8.91 7.92
CA GLY A 684 13.04 -7.54 8.05
C GLY A 684 14.15 -6.51 7.79
N HIS A 685 13.87 -5.28 8.21
CA HIS A 685 14.76 -4.13 8.07
C HIS A 685 15.05 -3.50 9.43
N VAL A 686 16.28 -3.04 9.65
CA VAL A 686 16.62 -2.19 10.80
C VAL A 686 16.44 -0.73 10.38
N GLU A 687 15.30 -0.16 10.73
CA GLU A 687 14.99 1.24 10.43
C GLU A 687 15.96 2.16 11.19
N THR A 688 16.55 3.14 10.48
CA THR A 688 17.57 4.05 11.06
C THR A 688 17.13 5.52 11.09
N GLY A 689 15.89 5.80 10.70
CA GLY A 689 15.40 7.17 10.48
C GLY A 689 16.03 7.87 9.27
N ARG A 690 16.79 7.15 8.43
CA ARG A 690 17.45 7.66 7.23
C ARG A 690 16.97 6.91 6.00
N VAL A 691 17.04 7.56 4.85
CA VAL A 691 16.82 6.93 3.53
C VAL A 691 17.71 5.69 3.39
N SER A 692 17.14 4.62 2.86
CA SER A 692 17.81 3.35 2.59
C SER A 692 17.59 2.91 1.13
N ALA A 693 17.69 1.63 0.85
CA ALA A 693 17.25 0.98 -0.38
C ALA A 693 16.15 -0.05 -0.07
N SER A 694 15.33 -0.35 -1.08
CA SER A 694 14.38 -1.46 -1.08
C SER A 694 15.09 -2.80 -0.84
N ASP A 695 14.34 -3.82 -0.39
CA ASP A 695 14.89 -5.14 -0.09
C ASP A 695 15.70 -5.72 -1.27
N PRO A 696 16.98 -6.09 -1.07
CA PRO A 696 17.81 -6.67 -2.12
C PRO A 696 17.25 -7.95 -2.74
N ALA A 697 16.44 -8.73 -2.03
CA ALA A 697 15.83 -9.96 -2.57
C ALA A 697 14.83 -9.69 -3.69
N LEU A 698 14.24 -8.49 -3.75
CA LEU A 698 13.32 -8.10 -4.82
C LEU A 698 14.02 -8.00 -6.18
N SER A 699 15.36 -7.94 -6.18
CA SER A 699 16.19 -7.76 -7.37
C SER A 699 16.77 -9.06 -7.95
N ALA A 700 16.45 -10.21 -7.34
CA ALA A 700 17.07 -11.51 -7.60
C ALA A 700 16.63 -12.21 -8.89
#